data_AF-A0A518IEU4-F1
#
_entry.id   AF-A0A518IEU4-F1
#
_cell.length_a   1.000
_cell.length_b   1.000
_cell.length_c   1.000
_cell.angle_alpha   90.00
_cell.angle_beta   90.00
_cell.angle_gamma   90.00
#
_symmetry.space_group_name_H-M   'P 1'
#
loop_
_entity.id
_entity.type
_entity.pdbx_description
1 polymer ?
#
loop_
_entity_poly.entity_id
_entity_poly.type
_entity_poly.pdbx_seq_one_letter_code
_entity_poly.pdbx_strand_id
1 'polypeptide(L)'
;MSHNRFRGILCSLINLRISGGVVTTLLLLGSVGCSGEPGADDLSEIMKQNPPHHLAATNREIEILTVEPDGDQQWKIQFECQETPEEDWLLKLDLAQESKQDKAEEAKYQAALQAHQQLRAPESQGLDKLKQEIERFPFPPLFQQVYRKGTPVKWSATAVVDQSGEKPKLTVSDLKLSDGRSLKNLIAKSAMPKEAVLADGGPLDPLRQFTELRQKLITSVVQAKQTMEQRLKAEQQALVSLVQQPMAVAGKLFPAQTESEEVTLLFEPGTANTFSAVAIDANDTLSRVVFNGALYLPPVEAADSRLFRRVHDGWMLVLKNEDSSLSKMARKIRENRIVYYDKANNRFHLSDSRRATPLQPAAASSASQSVSQKELAQAITEGTQFKGSESITGQADRAVVMSITKFEPETGNVRVVIEDAQTPFTFAVFEGKLQREAPHHLGIPVRLEQVTSHSHPSQQRPKTGLFSRKSGSNLLLIPTEKGFVGRFAQTDVNVEKISGETEIVSADQRWQNTLVPGYAWRGVTKWGDEAVKRATLRVAEIRDQGKYVRLTLERDNDPVQQVVYEGSLVTEDGRIDGYGLVTQQFGTASIYEHDYFGVFFSRWQSEDKKVFRISPDGKKIYGLSKQGEVLTLERDPAVEKTDQLTTDERKQVWKKCLTVGKIWEGTIKSVKQKQTAEVKMIVRGYELDGKQVTLEFVPKVNRKAKTVFEGSLDTSDKGTNGFGLIAKKKLKFSGPGNVFGNWDTQLEFRLDASGKRILGRTNDHGDVEYLDLRLMETK
;
A
#
# COMPACT_ATOMS: atom_id res chain seq x y z
N MET A 1 -60.95 -70.14 20.29
CA MET A 1 -61.70 -71.20 21.02
C MET A 1 -62.94 -70.51 21.58
N SER A 2 -64.20 -70.89 21.38
CA SER A 2 -64.92 -72.06 20.85
C SER A 2 -66.35 -71.55 20.58
N HIS A 3 -66.89 -71.64 19.35
CA HIS A 3 -67.71 -72.75 18.82
C HIS A 3 -69.16 -72.86 19.34
N ASN A 4 -70.07 -72.81 18.34
CA ASN A 4 -71.24 -73.67 18.09
C ASN A 4 -72.49 -73.48 18.98
N ARG A 5 -73.64 -73.06 18.41
CA ARG A 5 -74.62 -73.78 17.55
C ARG A 5 -75.44 -74.85 18.27
N PHE A 6 -76.76 -74.63 18.31
CA PHE A 6 -77.89 -75.60 18.26
C PHE A 6 -79.14 -74.74 17.96
N ARG A 7 -79.96 -74.84 16.91
CA ARG A 7 -80.57 -75.85 16.02
C ARG A 7 -81.78 -76.61 16.61
N GLY A 8 -82.97 -76.33 16.04
CA GLY A 8 -84.14 -77.20 15.96
C GLY A 8 -85.44 -76.60 16.52
N ILE A 9 -86.66 -76.77 16.00
CA ILE A 9 -87.25 -77.58 14.90
C ILE A 9 -88.62 -76.95 14.51
N LEU A 10 -89.03 -77.22 13.26
CA LEU A 10 -90.30 -76.95 12.55
C LEU A 10 -91.60 -77.43 13.22
N CYS A 11 -92.71 -76.73 12.91
CA CYS A 11 -94.00 -77.19 12.34
C CYS A 11 -94.88 -75.93 12.15
N SER A 12 -95.72 -75.70 11.13
CA SER A 12 -96.11 -76.40 9.90
C SER A 12 -96.98 -75.41 9.08
N LEU A 13 -96.96 -75.57 7.75
CA LEU A 13 -97.69 -74.81 6.74
C LEU A 13 -99.22 -74.75 6.93
N ILE A 14 -99.85 -73.67 6.44
CA ILE A 14 -100.84 -73.69 5.35
C ILE A 14 -100.83 -72.32 4.63
N ASN A 15 -100.84 -72.41 3.30
CA ASN A 15 -100.88 -71.33 2.30
C ASN A 15 -102.20 -70.55 2.34
N LEU A 16 -102.20 -69.25 2.00
CA LEU A 16 -102.72 -68.78 0.71
C LEU A 16 -102.41 -67.30 0.41
N ARG A 17 -102.23 -67.05 -0.89
CA ARG A 17 -101.84 -65.82 -1.62
C ARG A 17 -103.03 -64.89 -1.89
N ILE A 18 -102.69 -63.73 -2.49
CA ILE A 18 -103.49 -62.80 -3.33
C ILE A 18 -103.97 -61.58 -2.52
N SER A 19 -103.23 -60.46 -2.50
CA SER A 19 -103.00 -59.41 -3.53
C SER A 19 -104.19 -58.46 -3.77
N GLY A 20 -103.95 -57.18 -3.44
CA GLY A 20 -104.41 -56.00 -4.18
C GLY A 20 -105.88 -55.59 -4.07
N GLY A 21 -106.14 -54.36 -3.63
CA GLY A 21 -107.47 -53.77 -3.78
C GLY A 21 -107.64 -52.43 -3.09
N VAL A 22 -107.44 -51.37 -3.86
CA VAL A 22 -107.60 -49.94 -3.55
C VAL A 22 -109.09 -49.56 -3.42
N VAL A 23 -109.45 -48.73 -2.41
CA VAL A 23 -110.53 -47.69 -2.38
C VAL A 23 -111.99 -48.23 -2.43
N THR A 24 -113.01 -47.81 -1.66
CA THR A 24 -113.31 -46.70 -0.73
C THR A 24 -114.52 -47.09 0.12
N THR A 25 -114.76 -46.30 1.18
CA THR A 25 -116.04 -45.91 1.84
C THR A 25 -116.07 -46.36 3.31
N LEU A 26 -115.56 -45.53 4.22
CA LEU A 26 -116.32 -44.53 5.02
C LEU A 26 -117.38 -45.18 5.93
N LEU A 27 -117.11 -45.28 7.23
CA LEU A 27 -117.48 -44.26 8.22
C LEU A 27 -117.30 -44.80 9.65
N LEU A 28 -116.57 -43.98 10.40
CA LEU A 28 -116.92 -43.45 11.72
C LEU A 28 -116.67 -44.25 13.00
N LEU A 29 -116.14 -43.43 13.92
CA LEU A 29 -116.12 -43.52 15.38
C LEU A 29 -115.00 -44.43 15.86
N GLY A 30 -113.86 -43.84 16.23
CA GLY A 30 -113.74 -42.92 17.36
C GLY A 30 -113.01 -43.73 18.45
N SER A 31 -112.16 -43.19 19.29
CA SER A 31 -111.80 -41.83 19.62
C SER A 31 -110.77 -41.97 20.75
N VAL A 32 -109.96 -40.94 20.95
CA VAL A 32 -109.26 -40.61 22.20
C VAL A 32 -108.10 -41.53 22.62
N GLY A 33 -106.89 -40.97 22.50
CA GLY A 33 -106.03 -40.71 23.65
C GLY A 33 -105.74 -41.88 24.59
N CYS A 34 -104.66 -42.58 24.29
CA CYS A 34 -103.68 -42.87 25.33
C CYS A 34 -102.45 -42.03 25.00
N SER A 35 -102.06 -41.15 25.92
CA SER A 35 -100.79 -40.42 25.93
C SER A 35 -99.64 -41.41 26.11
N GLY A 36 -99.37 -42.16 25.05
CA GLY A 36 -98.25 -43.09 24.98
C GLY A 36 -96.96 -42.33 24.80
N GLU A 37 -95.92 -42.81 25.46
CA GLU A 37 -94.54 -42.46 25.16
C GLU A 37 -94.33 -42.47 23.63
N PRO A 38 -93.78 -41.41 23.02
CA PRO A 38 -93.67 -41.32 21.57
C PRO A 38 -92.80 -42.46 21.02
N GLY A 39 -93.36 -43.27 20.12
CA GLY A 39 -92.65 -44.37 19.47
C GLY A 39 -91.78 -43.91 18.30
N ALA A 40 -90.93 -44.81 17.80
CA ALA A 40 -90.06 -44.53 16.65
C ALA A 40 -90.85 -44.15 15.39
N ASP A 41 -92.03 -44.76 15.19
CA ASP A 41 -92.94 -44.45 14.07
C ASP A 41 -93.58 -43.06 14.21
N ASP A 42 -93.98 -42.68 15.43
CA ASP A 42 -94.53 -41.34 15.73
C ASP A 42 -93.47 -40.27 15.47
N LEU A 43 -92.23 -40.51 15.92
CA LEU A 43 -91.08 -39.64 15.66
C LEU A 43 -90.77 -39.52 14.17
N SER A 44 -90.83 -40.63 13.43
CA SER A 44 -90.62 -40.63 11.98
C SER A 44 -91.66 -39.77 11.25
N GLU A 45 -92.93 -39.84 11.64
CA GLU A 45 -94.00 -39.03 11.08
C GLU A 45 -93.87 -37.54 11.44
N ILE A 46 -93.57 -37.22 12.70
CA ILE A 46 -93.32 -35.85 13.16
C ILE A 46 -92.13 -35.23 12.41
N MET A 47 -91.05 -35.98 12.22
CA MET A 47 -89.85 -35.52 11.51
C MET A 47 -90.05 -35.42 9.99
N LYS A 48 -91.11 -36.01 9.40
CA LYS A 48 -91.48 -35.77 7.99
C LYS A 48 -92.20 -34.43 7.85
N GLN A 49 -93.01 -34.05 8.83
CA GLN A 49 -93.74 -32.78 8.84
C GLN A 49 -92.85 -31.61 9.28
N ASN A 50 -91.94 -31.86 10.22
CA ASN A 50 -90.97 -30.90 10.75
C ASN A 50 -89.55 -31.51 10.70
N PRO A 51 -88.84 -31.41 9.56
CA PRO A 51 -87.51 -31.98 9.40
C PRO A 51 -86.53 -31.44 10.47
N PRO A 52 -85.73 -32.32 11.11
CA PRO A 52 -84.76 -31.93 12.14
C PRO A 52 -83.57 -31.13 11.56
N HIS A 53 -83.34 -31.24 10.24
CA HIS A 53 -82.32 -30.53 9.47
C HIS A 53 -82.78 -30.36 8.02
N HIS A 54 -82.06 -29.49 7.29
CA HIS A 54 -82.35 -29.12 5.90
C HIS A 54 -81.69 -30.03 4.85
N LEU A 55 -80.95 -31.05 5.28
CA LEU A 55 -80.24 -32.00 4.39
C LEU A 55 -81.20 -33.05 3.83
N ALA A 56 -81.13 -33.30 2.51
CA ALA A 56 -81.96 -34.30 1.83
C ALA A 56 -81.47 -35.73 2.13
N ALA A 57 -82.39 -36.60 2.58
CA ALA A 57 -82.09 -37.96 3.02
C ALA A 57 -83.29 -38.91 2.81
N THR A 58 -83.00 -40.20 2.64
CA THR A 58 -83.96 -41.31 2.51
C THR A 58 -83.67 -42.42 3.51
N ASN A 59 -84.52 -43.46 3.58
CA ASN A 59 -84.29 -44.64 4.41
C ASN A 59 -83.99 -44.28 5.87
N ARG A 60 -84.90 -43.51 6.48
CA ARG A 60 -84.81 -43.07 7.89
C ARG A 60 -85.20 -44.22 8.82
N GLU A 61 -84.27 -44.64 9.65
CA GLU A 61 -84.47 -45.58 10.75
C GLU A 61 -84.18 -44.88 12.07
N ILE A 62 -85.10 -44.94 13.03
CA ILE A 62 -84.99 -44.24 14.31
C ILE A 62 -84.93 -45.27 15.43
N GLU A 63 -83.93 -45.12 16.30
CA GLU A 63 -83.77 -45.88 17.53
C GLU A 63 -83.84 -44.91 18.71
N ILE A 64 -84.85 -45.07 19.57
CA ILE A 64 -84.99 -44.26 20.77
C ILE A 64 -84.09 -44.85 21.86
N LEU A 65 -83.18 -44.03 22.39
CA LEU A 65 -82.21 -44.44 23.40
C LEU A 65 -82.77 -44.22 24.81
N THR A 66 -83.36 -43.05 25.04
CA THR A 66 -84.00 -42.70 26.31
C THR A 66 -85.23 -41.83 26.07
N VAL A 67 -86.23 -42.01 26.93
CA VAL A 67 -87.40 -41.13 27.01
C VAL A 67 -87.63 -40.77 28.47
N GLU A 68 -87.67 -39.48 28.74
CA GLU A 68 -87.95 -38.93 30.05
C GLU A 68 -89.18 -38.00 29.95
N PRO A 69 -90.19 -38.15 30.81
CA PRO A 69 -91.32 -37.24 30.84
C PRO A 69 -90.86 -35.85 31.29
N ASP A 70 -91.27 -34.82 30.54
CA ASP A 70 -90.94 -33.40 30.75
C ASP A 70 -92.23 -32.53 30.80
N GLY A 71 -93.33 -33.10 31.30
CA GLY A 71 -94.66 -32.49 31.40
C GLY A 71 -95.79 -33.48 31.06
N ASP A 72 -97.05 -33.07 31.20
CA ASP A 72 -98.23 -33.94 31.02
C ASP A 72 -98.39 -34.46 29.57
N GLN A 73 -97.76 -33.80 28.58
CA GLN A 73 -97.74 -34.18 27.16
C GLN A 73 -96.43 -33.76 26.46
N GLN A 74 -95.35 -33.68 27.24
CA GLN A 74 -94.02 -33.33 26.76
C GLN A 74 -93.03 -34.41 27.19
N TRP A 75 -92.19 -34.85 26.26
CA TRP A 75 -91.15 -35.84 26.53
C TRP A 75 -89.82 -35.34 26.02
N LYS A 76 -88.81 -35.42 26.88
CA LYS A 76 -87.42 -35.26 26.49
C LYS A 76 -86.90 -36.61 26.04
N ILE A 77 -86.54 -36.69 24.78
CA ILE A 77 -86.08 -37.91 24.13
C ILE A 77 -84.63 -37.77 23.70
N GLN A 78 -83.86 -38.84 23.83
CA GLN A 78 -82.59 -39.01 23.14
C GLN A 78 -82.76 -40.15 22.14
N PHE A 79 -82.44 -39.91 20.88
CA PHE A 79 -82.59 -40.91 19.83
C PHE A 79 -81.39 -40.89 18.88
N GLU A 80 -81.11 -42.03 18.28
CA GLU A 80 -80.23 -42.17 17.14
C GLU A 80 -81.07 -42.35 15.87
N CYS A 81 -80.67 -41.67 14.81
CA CYS A 81 -81.31 -41.70 13.52
C CYS A 81 -80.25 -42.13 12.49
N GLN A 82 -80.57 -43.17 11.72
CA GLN A 82 -79.82 -43.57 10.54
C GLN A 82 -80.57 -43.13 9.30
N GLU A 83 -79.91 -42.36 8.43
CA GLU A 83 -80.48 -41.91 7.16
C GLU A 83 -79.48 -42.10 6.02
N THR A 84 -79.98 -42.22 4.81
CA THR A 84 -79.18 -42.33 3.59
C THR A 84 -79.23 -41.01 2.80
N PRO A 85 -78.12 -40.25 2.70
CA PRO A 85 -78.07 -38.99 1.95
C PRO A 85 -78.50 -39.16 0.49
N GLU A 86 -79.41 -38.30 0.01
CA GLU A 86 -79.84 -38.26 -1.40
C GLU A 86 -78.81 -37.59 -2.32
N GLU A 87 -77.95 -36.77 -1.73
CA GLU A 87 -76.80 -36.12 -2.35
C GLU A 87 -75.64 -36.03 -1.34
N ASP A 88 -74.45 -35.63 -1.81
CA ASP A 88 -73.29 -35.50 -0.92
C ASP A 88 -73.55 -34.41 0.14
N TRP A 89 -73.22 -34.71 1.40
CA TRP A 89 -73.27 -33.73 2.48
C TRP A 89 -71.88 -33.16 2.73
N LEU A 90 -71.83 -31.84 2.81
CA LEU A 90 -70.61 -31.05 2.79
C LEU A 90 -70.47 -30.25 4.08
N LEU A 91 -69.24 -30.15 4.60
CA LEU A 91 -68.90 -29.30 5.73
C LEU A 91 -68.10 -28.10 5.24
N LYS A 92 -68.47 -26.89 5.63
CA LYS A 92 -67.66 -25.71 5.38
C LYS A 92 -66.35 -25.82 6.18
N LEU A 93 -65.22 -25.69 5.50
CA LEU A 93 -63.91 -25.71 6.13
C LEU A 93 -63.58 -24.33 6.71
N ASP A 94 -62.99 -24.33 7.91
CA ASP A 94 -62.35 -23.14 8.49
C ASP A 94 -60.86 -23.15 8.09
N LEU A 95 -60.50 -22.26 7.16
CA LEU A 95 -59.15 -22.12 6.65
C LEU A 95 -58.11 -21.88 7.76
N ALA A 96 -58.49 -21.19 8.84
CA ALA A 96 -57.58 -20.91 9.96
C ALA A 96 -57.32 -22.14 10.85
N GLN A 97 -58.19 -23.15 10.79
CA GLN A 97 -58.00 -24.44 11.44
C GLN A 97 -57.28 -25.44 10.53
N GLU A 98 -57.66 -25.50 9.25
CA GLU A 98 -57.04 -26.39 8.26
C GLU A 98 -55.55 -26.05 8.04
N SER A 99 -55.18 -24.77 8.03
CA SER A 99 -53.78 -24.35 7.92
C SER A 99 -52.91 -24.73 9.14
N LYS A 100 -53.52 -25.14 10.26
CA LYS A 100 -52.83 -25.50 11.51
C LYS A 100 -52.71 -27.01 11.74
N GLN A 101 -53.31 -27.83 10.87
CA GLN A 101 -53.32 -29.28 11.07
C GLN A 101 -51.95 -29.92 10.84
N ASP A 102 -51.15 -29.45 9.87
CA ASP A 102 -49.77 -29.91 9.68
C ASP A 102 -48.74 -28.94 10.29
N LYS A 103 -48.53 -29.08 11.60
CA LYS A 103 -47.53 -28.31 12.35
C LYS A 103 -46.10 -28.51 11.81
N ALA A 104 -45.80 -29.64 11.18
CA ALA A 104 -44.46 -29.94 10.67
C ALA A 104 -44.20 -29.24 9.33
N GLU A 105 -45.18 -29.19 8.43
CA GLU A 105 -45.12 -28.40 7.21
C GLU A 105 -45.01 -26.90 7.51
N GLU A 106 -45.83 -26.40 8.45
CA GLU A 106 -45.79 -24.98 8.87
C GLU A 106 -44.40 -24.59 9.37
N ALA A 107 -43.77 -25.41 10.20
CA ALA A 107 -42.41 -25.16 10.68
C ALA A 107 -41.38 -25.13 9.53
N LYS A 108 -41.50 -26.04 8.54
CA LYS A 108 -40.63 -26.06 7.36
C LYS A 108 -40.82 -24.82 6.48
N TYR A 109 -42.05 -24.36 6.32
CA TYR A 109 -42.37 -23.16 5.57
C TYR A 109 -41.80 -21.90 6.23
N GLN A 110 -41.98 -21.74 7.56
CA GLN A 110 -41.39 -20.62 8.30
C GLN A 110 -39.86 -20.65 8.25
N ALA A 111 -39.25 -21.83 8.37
CA ALA A 111 -37.81 -22.00 8.19
C ALA A 111 -37.35 -21.63 6.78
N ALA A 112 -38.13 -21.96 5.74
CA ALA A 112 -37.85 -21.55 4.36
C ALA A 112 -37.96 -20.03 4.18
N LEU A 113 -38.93 -19.36 4.80
CA LEU A 113 -39.03 -17.90 4.77
C LEU A 113 -37.84 -17.21 5.43
N GLN A 114 -37.38 -17.72 6.58
CA GLN A 114 -36.18 -17.23 7.24
C GLN A 114 -34.93 -17.48 6.39
N ALA A 115 -34.79 -18.68 5.81
CA ALA A 115 -33.68 -19.00 4.92
C ALA A 115 -33.67 -18.14 3.65
N HIS A 116 -34.84 -17.83 3.10
CA HIS A 116 -35.00 -16.96 1.94
C HIS A 116 -34.45 -15.55 2.19
N GLN A 117 -34.62 -14.99 3.40
CA GLN A 117 -34.08 -13.67 3.77
C GLN A 117 -32.54 -13.64 3.72
N GLN A 118 -31.88 -14.79 3.86
CA GLN A 118 -30.41 -14.91 3.80
C GLN A 118 -29.89 -15.26 2.41
N LEU A 119 -30.77 -15.51 1.44
CA LEU A 119 -30.35 -15.81 0.07
C LEU A 119 -29.78 -14.56 -0.62
N ARG A 120 -28.84 -14.81 -1.52
CA ARG A 120 -28.12 -13.78 -2.29
C ARG A 120 -28.54 -13.82 -3.75
N ALA A 121 -28.26 -12.76 -4.51
CA ALA A 121 -28.40 -12.82 -5.96
C ALA A 121 -27.28 -13.69 -6.57
N PRO A 122 -27.56 -14.48 -7.62
CA PRO A 122 -28.83 -14.59 -8.34
C PRO A 122 -29.82 -15.61 -7.75
N GLU A 123 -29.45 -16.43 -6.76
CA GLU A 123 -30.29 -17.56 -6.29
C GLU A 123 -31.59 -17.15 -5.58
N SER A 124 -31.65 -15.93 -5.05
CA SER A 124 -32.88 -15.31 -4.55
C SER A 124 -33.85 -14.86 -5.66
N GLN A 125 -33.35 -14.64 -6.88
CA GLN A 125 -34.16 -14.07 -7.97
C GLN A 125 -35.27 -15.04 -8.38
N GLY A 126 -36.50 -14.54 -8.46
CA GLY A 126 -37.68 -15.31 -8.85
C GLY A 126 -38.43 -15.97 -7.68
N LEU A 127 -37.79 -16.15 -6.52
CA LEU A 127 -38.46 -16.69 -5.33
C LEU A 127 -39.41 -15.66 -4.68
N ASP A 128 -39.10 -14.37 -4.79
CA ASP A 128 -39.99 -13.29 -4.35
C ASP A 128 -41.36 -13.33 -5.06
N LYS A 129 -41.40 -13.71 -6.35
CA LYS A 129 -42.67 -13.86 -7.08
C LYS A 129 -43.50 -15.01 -6.52
N LEU A 130 -42.87 -16.14 -6.24
CA LEU A 130 -43.52 -17.31 -5.65
C LEU A 130 -44.02 -17.00 -4.23
N LYS A 131 -43.25 -16.24 -3.44
CA LYS A 131 -43.68 -15.76 -2.13
C LYS A 131 -44.91 -14.86 -2.23
N GLN A 132 -44.91 -13.89 -3.15
CA GLN A 132 -46.06 -13.01 -3.38
C GLN A 132 -47.29 -13.77 -3.87
N GLU A 133 -47.10 -14.80 -4.70
CA GLU A 133 -48.17 -15.68 -5.19
C GLU A 133 -48.83 -16.45 -4.04
N ILE A 134 -48.04 -16.93 -3.07
CA ILE A 134 -48.56 -17.60 -1.86
C ILE A 134 -49.26 -16.60 -0.93
N GLU A 135 -48.68 -15.42 -0.69
CA GLU A 135 -49.27 -14.38 0.18
C GLU A 135 -50.60 -13.85 -0.36
N ARG A 136 -50.79 -13.86 -1.69
CA ARG A 136 -52.00 -13.38 -2.37
C ARG A 136 -52.89 -14.50 -2.89
N PHE A 137 -52.66 -15.74 -2.46
CA PHE A 137 -53.41 -16.88 -2.95
C PHE A 137 -54.90 -16.72 -2.63
N PRO A 138 -55.80 -16.74 -3.64
CA PRO A 138 -57.22 -16.53 -3.42
C PRO A 138 -57.87 -17.79 -2.85
N PHE A 139 -58.46 -17.68 -1.67
CA PHE A 139 -59.27 -18.76 -1.09
C PHE A 139 -60.77 -18.49 -1.31
N PRO A 140 -61.45 -19.22 -2.21
CA PRO A 140 -62.91 -19.23 -2.25
C PRO A 140 -63.47 -19.95 -1.01
N PRO A 141 -64.78 -19.83 -0.71
CA PRO A 141 -65.40 -20.64 0.32
C PRO A 141 -65.20 -22.14 0.03
N LEU A 142 -64.56 -22.86 0.96
CA LEU A 142 -64.24 -24.27 0.78
C LEU A 142 -65.15 -25.19 1.56
N PHE A 143 -65.49 -26.31 0.92
CA PHE A 143 -66.32 -27.35 1.51
C PHE A 143 -65.66 -28.71 1.34
N GLN A 144 -65.69 -29.53 2.39
CA GLN A 144 -65.24 -30.91 2.33
C GLN A 144 -66.43 -31.84 2.28
N GLN A 145 -66.38 -32.84 1.42
CA GLN A 145 -67.36 -33.92 1.43
C GLN A 145 -67.17 -34.77 2.69
N VAL A 146 -68.19 -34.81 3.54
CA VAL A 146 -68.19 -35.64 4.77
C VAL A 146 -68.93 -36.95 4.54
N TYR A 147 -70.04 -36.91 3.80
CA TYR A 147 -70.82 -38.10 3.47
C TYR A 147 -71.14 -38.15 2.00
N ARG A 148 -71.03 -39.35 1.42
CA ARG A 148 -71.36 -39.61 0.02
C ARG A 148 -72.81 -40.00 -0.12
N LYS A 149 -73.44 -39.52 -1.20
CA LYS A 149 -74.76 -40.00 -1.64
C LYS A 149 -74.86 -41.53 -1.53
N GLY A 150 -75.94 -42.03 -0.95
CA GLY A 150 -76.21 -43.46 -0.84
C GLY A 150 -75.49 -44.20 0.30
N THR A 151 -74.68 -43.52 1.11
CA THR A 151 -73.99 -44.14 2.27
C THR A 151 -74.77 -43.85 3.57
N PRO A 152 -75.26 -44.85 4.31
CA PRO A 152 -76.00 -44.60 5.55
C PRO A 152 -75.17 -43.81 6.58
N VAL A 153 -75.80 -42.82 7.20
CA VAL A 153 -75.21 -41.91 8.19
C VAL A 153 -76.01 -42.01 9.47
N LYS A 154 -75.31 -42.23 10.58
CA LYS A 154 -75.88 -42.23 11.93
C LYS A 154 -75.62 -40.90 12.63
N TRP A 155 -76.66 -40.34 13.22
CA TRP A 155 -76.59 -39.16 14.06
C TRP A 155 -77.53 -39.29 15.24
N SER A 156 -77.18 -38.65 16.34
CA SER A 156 -77.96 -38.62 17.56
C SER A 156 -78.46 -37.21 17.85
N ALA A 157 -79.58 -37.11 18.55
CA ALA A 157 -80.08 -35.84 19.01
C ALA A 157 -80.83 -35.98 20.32
N THR A 158 -80.89 -34.87 21.06
CA THR A 158 -81.78 -34.72 22.20
C THR A 158 -82.93 -33.82 21.78
N ALA A 159 -84.16 -34.26 21.83
CA ALA A 159 -85.29 -33.44 21.43
C ALA A 159 -86.38 -33.41 22.49
N VAL A 160 -87.19 -32.36 22.46
CA VAL A 160 -88.45 -32.31 23.21
C VAL A 160 -89.59 -32.52 22.22
N VAL A 161 -90.37 -33.57 22.43
CA VAL A 161 -91.62 -33.83 21.71
C VAL A 161 -92.75 -33.23 22.54
N ASP A 162 -93.45 -32.25 21.99
CA ASP A 162 -94.62 -31.62 22.60
C ASP A 162 -95.87 -32.00 21.80
N GLN A 163 -96.79 -32.74 22.44
CA GLN A 163 -98.04 -33.19 21.82
C GLN A 163 -99.26 -32.36 22.27
N SER A 164 -99.06 -31.25 23.00
CA SER A 164 -100.15 -30.45 23.59
C SER A 164 -100.95 -29.58 22.62
N GLY A 165 -100.51 -29.45 21.35
CA GLY A 165 -101.19 -28.67 20.31
C GLY A 165 -101.89 -29.51 19.23
N GLU A 166 -102.60 -28.87 18.29
CA GLU A 166 -103.28 -29.55 17.15
C GLU A 166 -102.33 -30.37 16.26
N LYS A 167 -101.03 -30.06 16.29
CA LYS A 167 -99.98 -30.86 15.65
C LYS A 167 -98.82 -31.05 16.62
N PRO A 168 -98.31 -32.28 16.77
CA PRO A 168 -97.14 -32.55 17.58
C PRO A 168 -95.92 -31.78 17.07
N LYS A 169 -95.17 -31.18 17.99
CA LYS A 169 -94.01 -30.35 17.69
C LYS A 169 -92.73 -31.00 18.23
N LEU A 170 -91.71 -31.09 17.38
CA LEU A 170 -90.39 -31.58 17.75
C LEU A 170 -89.42 -30.40 17.85
N THR A 171 -88.84 -30.20 19.04
CA THR A 171 -87.78 -29.20 19.24
C THR A 171 -86.46 -29.91 19.47
N VAL A 172 -85.60 -29.92 18.44
CA VAL A 172 -84.33 -30.68 18.46
C VAL A 172 -83.17 -29.82 18.98
N SER A 173 -82.50 -30.32 20.01
CA SER A 173 -81.25 -29.83 20.60
C SER A 173 -80.10 -30.85 20.40
N ASP A 174 -78.85 -30.37 20.41
CA ASP A 174 -77.65 -31.23 20.33
C ASP A 174 -77.63 -32.30 19.21
N LEU A 175 -78.05 -31.90 18.02
CA LEU A 175 -78.01 -32.73 16.79
C LEU A 175 -76.54 -33.01 16.38
N LYS A 176 -76.05 -34.21 16.70
CA LYS A 176 -74.64 -34.60 16.53
C LYS A 176 -74.50 -35.86 15.69
N LEU A 177 -73.55 -35.83 14.77
CA LEU A 177 -73.07 -37.02 14.06
C LEU A 177 -72.41 -38.00 15.04
N SER A 178 -72.25 -39.26 14.63
CA SER A 178 -71.60 -40.31 15.42
C SER A 178 -70.15 -39.98 15.83
N ASP A 179 -69.48 -39.07 15.12
CA ASP A 179 -68.15 -38.56 15.45
C ASP A 179 -68.17 -37.30 16.35
N GLY A 180 -69.35 -36.90 16.83
CA GLY A 180 -69.56 -35.76 17.72
C GLY A 180 -69.72 -34.40 17.03
N ARG A 181 -69.57 -34.30 15.70
CA ARG A 181 -69.75 -33.05 14.95
C ARG A 181 -71.21 -32.63 14.89
N SER A 182 -71.49 -31.34 14.93
CA SER A 182 -72.87 -30.83 14.76
C SER A 182 -73.35 -31.05 13.33
N LEU A 183 -74.45 -31.78 13.18
CA LEU A 183 -75.08 -32.02 11.87
C LEU A 183 -75.67 -30.73 11.28
N LYS A 184 -75.95 -29.71 12.11
CA LYS A 184 -76.42 -28.38 11.65
C LYS A 184 -75.39 -27.62 10.82
N ASN A 185 -74.12 -27.99 10.88
CA ASN A 185 -73.03 -27.32 10.15
C ASN A 185 -72.83 -27.89 8.74
N LEU A 186 -73.51 -28.99 8.40
CA LEU A 186 -73.47 -29.57 7.07
C LEU A 186 -74.47 -28.86 6.15
N ILE A 187 -74.15 -28.83 4.86
CA ILE A 187 -75.05 -28.43 3.78
C ILE A 187 -75.13 -29.54 2.74
N ALA A 188 -76.21 -29.55 1.97
CA ALA A 188 -76.34 -30.45 0.83
C ALA A 188 -75.57 -29.87 -0.39
N LYS A 189 -75.03 -30.72 -1.26
CA LYS A 189 -74.23 -30.29 -2.43
C LYS A 189 -74.95 -29.29 -3.33
N SER A 190 -76.25 -29.45 -3.54
CA SER A 190 -77.09 -28.51 -4.30
C SER A 190 -77.19 -27.10 -3.69
N ALA A 191 -76.96 -26.97 -2.38
CA ALA A 191 -76.99 -25.70 -1.64
C ALA A 191 -75.63 -25.00 -1.59
N MET A 192 -74.59 -25.55 -2.22
CA MET A 192 -73.25 -24.96 -2.26
C MET A 192 -73.27 -23.64 -3.07
N PRO A 193 -72.68 -22.54 -2.56
CA PRO A 193 -72.60 -21.28 -3.30
C PRO A 193 -71.89 -21.44 -4.65
N LYS A 194 -72.29 -20.68 -5.67
CA LYS A 194 -71.71 -20.78 -7.03
C LYS A 194 -70.20 -20.49 -7.09
N GLU A 195 -69.69 -19.69 -6.14
CA GLU A 195 -68.26 -19.33 -6.04
C GLU A 195 -67.47 -20.26 -5.11
N ALA A 196 -68.12 -21.25 -4.49
CA ALA A 196 -67.49 -22.19 -3.57
C ALA A 196 -66.92 -23.41 -4.29
N VAL A 197 -65.90 -24.02 -3.70
CA VAL A 197 -65.18 -25.16 -4.28
C VAL A 197 -65.13 -26.32 -3.29
N LEU A 198 -65.19 -27.54 -3.83
CA LEU A 198 -64.99 -28.76 -3.06
C LEU A 198 -63.50 -29.05 -2.87
N ALA A 199 -63.09 -29.24 -1.63
CA ALA A 199 -61.76 -29.73 -1.27
C ALA A 199 -61.74 -31.27 -1.38
N ASP A 200 -61.64 -31.76 -2.61
CA ASP A 200 -61.70 -33.19 -2.96
C ASP A 200 -60.31 -33.82 -3.18
N GLY A 201 -59.24 -33.05 -2.98
CA GLY A 201 -57.86 -33.46 -3.27
C GLY A 201 -57.54 -33.54 -4.76
N GLY A 202 -58.44 -33.10 -5.65
CA GLY A 202 -58.24 -33.04 -7.09
C GLY A 202 -57.30 -31.91 -7.52
N PRO A 203 -56.93 -31.82 -8.81
CA PRO A 203 -56.01 -30.79 -9.32
C PRO A 203 -56.53 -29.35 -9.19
N LEU A 204 -57.84 -29.17 -9.03
CA LEU A 204 -58.52 -27.88 -8.89
C LEU A 204 -58.82 -27.53 -7.43
N ASP A 205 -58.45 -28.39 -6.47
CA ASP A 205 -58.63 -28.14 -5.04
C ASP A 205 -57.70 -27.00 -4.58
N PRO A 206 -58.23 -25.85 -4.13
CA PRO A 206 -57.42 -24.70 -3.72
C PRO A 206 -56.52 -24.99 -2.50
N LEU A 207 -56.90 -25.88 -1.59
CA LEU A 207 -56.04 -26.27 -0.46
C LEU A 207 -54.83 -27.05 -0.95
N ARG A 208 -55.07 -28.01 -1.86
CA ARG A 208 -53.99 -28.78 -2.48
C ARG A 208 -53.06 -27.87 -3.27
N GLN A 209 -53.58 -26.96 -4.10
CA GLN A 209 -52.77 -26.00 -4.86
C GLN A 209 -51.95 -25.09 -3.95
N PHE A 210 -52.53 -24.60 -2.85
CA PHE A 210 -51.81 -23.80 -1.87
C PHE A 210 -50.67 -24.57 -1.19
N THR A 211 -50.93 -25.80 -0.74
CA THR A 211 -49.90 -26.69 -0.18
C THR A 211 -48.81 -27.02 -1.20
N GLU A 212 -49.17 -27.28 -2.45
CA GLU A 212 -48.20 -27.52 -3.54
C GLU A 212 -47.32 -26.27 -3.79
N LEU A 213 -47.88 -25.06 -3.75
CA LEU A 213 -47.10 -23.81 -3.85
C LEU A 213 -46.15 -23.62 -2.65
N ARG A 214 -46.61 -23.89 -1.43
CA ARG A 214 -45.75 -23.85 -0.23
C ARG A 214 -44.61 -24.87 -0.31
N GLN A 215 -44.91 -26.10 -0.71
CA GLN A 215 -43.93 -27.15 -0.86
C GLN A 215 -42.93 -26.83 -1.99
N LYS A 216 -43.40 -26.20 -3.07
CA LYS A 216 -42.55 -25.67 -4.13
C LYS A 216 -41.60 -24.60 -3.59
N LEU A 217 -42.09 -23.63 -2.79
CA LEU A 217 -41.25 -22.62 -2.17
C LEU A 217 -40.20 -23.24 -1.24
N ILE A 218 -40.59 -24.17 -0.36
CA ILE A 218 -39.68 -24.88 0.54
C ILE A 218 -38.56 -25.56 -0.26
N THR A 219 -38.94 -26.33 -1.29
CA THR A 219 -37.99 -27.08 -2.12
C THR A 219 -37.06 -26.14 -2.89
N SER A 220 -37.62 -25.09 -3.51
CA SER A 220 -36.85 -24.11 -4.26
C SER A 220 -35.89 -23.31 -3.38
N VAL A 221 -36.29 -22.93 -2.15
CA VAL A 221 -35.40 -22.25 -1.20
C VAL A 221 -34.27 -23.18 -0.74
N VAL A 222 -34.56 -24.45 -0.44
CA VAL A 222 -33.53 -25.44 -0.05
C VAL A 222 -32.52 -25.62 -1.20
N GLN A 223 -33.00 -25.79 -2.42
CA GLN A 223 -32.15 -25.92 -3.60
C GLN A 223 -31.33 -24.65 -3.84
N ALA A 224 -31.95 -23.47 -3.80
CA ALA A 224 -31.29 -22.18 -3.96
C ALA A 224 -30.19 -21.96 -2.91
N LYS A 225 -30.46 -22.33 -1.65
CA LYS A 225 -29.48 -22.28 -0.56
C LYS A 225 -28.28 -23.18 -0.85
N GLN A 226 -28.51 -24.43 -1.25
CA GLN A 226 -27.42 -25.36 -1.59
C GLN A 226 -26.60 -24.85 -2.78
N THR A 227 -27.24 -24.35 -3.83
CA THR A 227 -26.56 -23.75 -4.99
C THR A 227 -25.74 -22.53 -4.59
N MET A 228 -26.30 -21.63 -3.77
CA MET A 228 -25.61 -20.46 -3.26
C MET A 228 -24.39 -20.85 -2.41
N GLU A 229 -24.52 -21.79 -1.47
CA GLU A 229 -23.41 -22.25 -0.64
C GLU A 229 -22.28 -22.86 -1.50
N GLN A 230 -22.62 -23.64 -2.52
CA GLN A 230 -21.64 -24.18 -3.48
C GLN A 230 -20.99 -23.10 -4.35
N ARG A 231 -21.73 -22.06 -4.74
CA ARG A 231 -21.18 -20.89 -5.45
C ARG A 231 -20.23 -20.13 -4.55
N LEU A 232 -20.68 -19.71 -3.36
CA LEU A 232 -19.87 -18.95 -2.40
C LEU A 232 -18.59 -19.69 -2.01
N LYS A 233 -18.67 -21.02 -1.79
CA LYS A 233 -17.48 -21.83 -1.53
C LYS A 233 -16.47 -21.80 -2.69
N ALA A 234 -16.96 -21.90 -3.93
CA ALA A 234 -16.10 -21.84 -5.11
C ALA A 234 -15.50 -20.44 -5.32
N GLU A 235 -16.28 -19.38 -5.12
CA GLU A 235 -15.78 -17.99 -5.17
C GLU A 235 -14.70 -17.74 -4.12
N GLN A 236 -14.94 -18.16 -2.88
CA GLN A 236 -13.98 -18.05 -1.79
C GLN A 236 -12.68 -18.78 -2.14
N GLN A 237 -12.78 -20.02 -2.60
CA GLN A 237 -11.62 -20.82 -3.01
C GLN A 237 -10.86 -20.16 -4.16
N ALA A 238 -11.54 -19.65 -5.19
CA ALA A 238 -10.89 -18.98 -6.32
C ALA A 238 -10.14 -17.71 -5.87
N LEU A 239 -10.76 -16.86 -5.04
CA LEU A 239 -10.15 -15.62 -4.55
C LEU A 239 -8.99 -15.89 -3.57
N VAL A 240 -9.12 -16.88 -2.69
CA VAL A 240 -8.04 -17.31 -1.81
C VAL A 240 -6.86 -17.85 -2.63
N SER A 241 -7.13 -18.67 -3.66
CA SER A 241 -6.08 -19.18 -4.57
C SER A 241 -5.37 -18.05 -5.31
N LEU A 242 -6.10 -17.03 -5.78
CA LEU A 242 -5.50 -15.86 -6.44
C LEU A 242 -4.49 -15.12 -5.54
N VAL A 243 -4.75 -15.08 -4.22
CA VAL A 243 -3.89 -14.41 -3.25
C VAL A 243 -2.75 -15.32 -2.76
N GLN A 244 -3.01 -16.61 -2.51
CA GLN A 244 -2.03 -17.56 -1.97
C GLN A 244 -1.06 -18.10 -3.02
N GLN A 245 -1.49 -18.20 -4.27
CA GLN A 245 -0.66 -18.54 -5.43
C GLN A 245 -0.65 -17.33 -6.36
N PRO A 246 0.01 -16.23 -5.95
CA PRO A 246 -0.10 -14.95 -6.63
C PRO A 246 0.39 -15.08 -8.06
N MET A 247 -0.54 -14.95 -8.99
CA MET A 247 -0.25 -14.75 -10.40
C MET A 247 -0.43 -13.27 -10.73
N ALA A 248 0.46 -12.74 -11.57
CA ALA A 248 0.27 -11.42 -12.12
C ALA A 248 -0.97 -11.42 -13.03
N VAL A 249 -1.90 -10.50 -12.78
CA VAL A 249 -3.12 -10.37 -13.59
C VAL A 249 -3.21 -8.97 -14.19
N ALA A 250 -3.40 -8.91 -15.50
CA ALA A 250 -3.61 -7.68 -16.24
C ALA A 250 -5.10 -7.28 -16.20
N GLY A 251 -5.35 -5.97 -16.11
CA GLY A 251 -6.68 -5.40 -16.04
C GLY A 251 -6.70 -3.92 -16.39
N LYS A 252 -7.87 -3.30 -16.19
CA LYS A 252 -8.07 -1.86 -16.40
C LYS A 252 -8.52 -1.21 -15.12
N LEU A 253 -7.79 -0.19 -14.69
CA LEU A 253 -8.10 0.59 -13.52
C LEU A 253 -8.75 1.90 -13.97
N PHE A 254 -9.90 2.23 -13.41
CA PHE A 254 -10.64 3.45 -13.74
C PHE A 254 -10.43 4.48 -12.63
N PRO A 255 -9.67 5.55 -12.87
CA PRO A 255 -9.63 6.68 -11.96
C PRO A 255 -10.90 7.51 -12.17
N ALA A 256 -11.43 8.13 -11.11
CA ALA A 256 -12.84 8.53 -11.00
C ALA A 256 -13.44 9.42 -12.11
N GLN A 257 -12.67 9.95 -13.08
CA GLN A 257 -13.12 10.76 -14.23
C GLN A 257 -12.23 10.71 -15.49
N THR A 258 -11.27 9.78 -15.62
CA THR A 258 -10.33 9.74 -16.79
C THR A 258 -10.48 8.47 -17.63
N GLU A 259 -9.75 8.40 -18.75
CA GLU A 259 -9.56 7.14 -19.48
C GLU A 259 -9.00 6.05 -18.54
N SER A 260 -9.35 4.80 -18.85
CA SER A 260 -8.85 3.63 -18.11
C SER A 260 -7.34 3.52 -18.27
N GLU A 261 -6.65 3.25 -17.17
CA GLU A 261 -5.22 2.95 -17.16
C GLU A 261 -5.06 1.42 -17.19
N GLU A 262 -4.24 0.91 -18.11
CA GLU A 262 -3.92 -0.52 -18.17
C GLU A 262 -2.93 -0.85 -17.05
N VAL A 263 -3.25 -1.86 -16.23
CA VAL A 263 -2.48 -2.17 -15.05
C VAL A 263 -2.19 -3.66 -14.94
N THR A 264 -1.04 -3.99 -14.35
CA THR A 264 -0.74 -5.31 -13.81
C THR A 264 -0.96 -5.28 -12.30
N LEU A 265 -1.82 -6.17 -11.81
CA LEU A 265 -2.06 -6.39 -10.40
C LEU A 265 -1.22 -7.56 -9.90
N LEU A 266 -0.57 -7.34 -8.77
CA LEU A 266 0.17 -8.34 -8.03
C LEU A 266 -0.40 -8.42 -6.63
N PHE A 267 -0.48 -9.63 -6.09
CA PHE A 267 -0.98 -9.92 -4.75
C PHE A 267 0.13 -10.51 -3.90
N GLU A 268 0.10 -10.21 -2.61
CA GLU A 268 0.97 -10.82 -1.62
C GLU A 268 0.12 -11.23 -0.41
N PRO A 269 0.15 -12.51 -0.01
CA PRO A 269 -0.66 -12.99 1.11
C PRO A 269 -0.21 -12.34 2.43
N GLY A 270 -1.18 -11.88 3.21
CA GLY A 270 -0.97 -11.33 4.56
C GLY A 270 -1.34 -12.33 5.66
N THR A 271 -1.68 -11.82 6.84
CA THR A 271 -2.19 -12.63 7.96
C THR A 271 -3.71 -12.77 7.86
N ALA A 272 -4.27 -13.95 8.16
CA ALA A 272 -5.71 -14.22 8.35
C ALA A 272 -6.68 -13.34 7.51
N ASN A 273 -7.05 -13.80 6.30
CA ASN A 273 -7.97 -13.11 5.36
C ASN A 273 -7.53 -11.71 4.88
N THR A 274 -6.38 -11.18 5.31
CA THR A 274 -5.80 -9.95 4.76
C THR A 274 -4.71 -10.25 3.74
N PHE A 275 -4.45 -9.29 2.87
CA PHE A 275 -3.42 -9.38 1.85
C PHE A 275 -2.98 -7.98 1.41
N SER A 276 -1.84 -7.90 0.76
CA SER A 276 -1.36 -6.68 0.11
C SER A 276 -1.48 -6.83 -1.40
N ALA A 277 -1.69 -5.72 -2.09
CA ALA A 277 -1.64 -5.74 -3.55
C ALA A 277 -1.01 -4.46 -4.10
N VAL A 278 -0.45 -4.56 -5.30
CA VAL A 278 0.00 -3.39 -6.05
C VAL A 278 -0.58 -3.44 -7.46
N ALA A 279 -1.10 -2.30 -7.92
CA ALA A 279 -1.37 -2.06 -9.33
C ALA A 279 -0.21 -1.26 -9.93
N ILE A 280 0.38 -1.77 -11.00
CA ILE A 280 1.48 -1.14 -11.74
C ILE A 280 0.94 -0.73 -13.11
N ASP A 281 1.10 0.53 -13.49
CA ASP A 281 0.76 1.02 -14.83
C ASP A 281 1.62 0.31 -15.88
N ALA A 282 0.98 -0.21 -16.93
CA ALA A 282 1.65 -0.93 -18.02
C ALA A 282 2.63 -0.05 -18.81
N ASN A 283 2.42 1.27 -18.84
CA ASN A 283 3.24 2.22 -19.60
C ASN A 283 4.26 2.98 -18.73
N ASP A 284 4.08 3.00 -17.41
CA ASP A 284 4.96 3.71 -16.46
C ASP A 284 5.13 2.90 -15.18
N THR A 285 6.21 2.13 -15.09
CA THR A 285 6.45 1.21 -13.96
C THR A 285 6.61 1.91 -12.61
N LEU A 286 6.86 3.22 -12.58
CA LEU A 286 6.93 4.04 -11.36
C LEU A 286 5.56 4.61 -10.96
N SER A 287 4.57 4.56 -11.86
CA SER A 287 3.18 4.84 -11.55
C SER A 287 2.55 3.59 -10.94
N ARG A 288 2.40 3.59 -9.61
CA ARG A 288 1.89 2.45 -8.83
C ARG A 288 0.81 2.88 -7.85
N VAL A 289 -0.14 1.97 -7.56
CA VAL A 289 -1.08 2.09 -6.44
C VAL A 289 -0.88 0.91 -5.53
N VAL A 290 -0.71 1.18 -4.24
CA VAL A 290 -0.50 0.17 -3.23
C VAL A 290 -1.78 0.02 -2.42
N PHE A 291 -2.23 -1.22 -2.25
CA PHE A 291 -3.49 -1.55 -1.60
C PHE A 291 -3.25 -2.40 -0.36
N ASN A 292 -3.97 -2.07 0.70
CA ASN A 292 -4.27 -2.99 1.78
C ASN A 292 -5.60 -3.68 1.48
N GLY A 293 -5.60 -5.01 1.53
CA GLY A 293 -6.66 -5.86 1.02
C GLY A 293 -7.26 -6.76 2.09
N ALA A 294 -8.57 -7.02 2.00
CA ALA A 294 -9.24 -8.01 2.82
C ALA A 294 -10.25 -8.85 2.02
N LEU A 295 -10.32 -10.14 2.31
CA LEU A 295 -11.36 -11.03 1.85
C LEU A 295 -12.65 -10.76 2.64
N TYR A 296 -13.73 -10.41 1.95
CA TYR A 296 -14.96 -9.94 2.55
C TYR A 296 -16.19 -10.60 1.91
N LEU A 297 -17.14 -11.00 2.74
CA LEU A 297 -18.48 -11.41 2.33
C LEU A 297 -19.49 -10.42 2.93
N PRO A 298 -20.08 -9.51 2.14
CA PRO A 298 -20.97 -8.47 2.66
C PRO A 298 -22.19 -9.08 3.37
N PRO A 299 -22.51 -8.73 4.63
CA PRO A 299 -23.73 -9.19 5.29
C PRO A 299 -25.00 -8.81 4.52
N VAL A 300 -26.00 -9.70 4.49
CA VAL A 300 -27.23 -9.52 3.70
C VAL A 300 -28.11 -8.39 4.28
N GLU A 301 -28.24 -8.33 5.60
CA GLU A 301 -29.16 -7.43 6.30
C GLU A 301 -28.58 -6.04 6.60
N ALA A 302 -27.26 -5.88 6.53
CA ALA A 302 -26.60 -4.61 6.86
C ALA A 302 -26.80 -3.55 5.77
N ALA A 303 -27.21 -2.34 6.17
CA ALA A 303 -27.48 -1.23 5.25
C ALA A 303 -26.24 -0.83 4.42
N ASP A 304 -25.07 -0.77 5.05
CA ASP A 304 -23.80 -0.36 4.41
C ASP A 304 -23.28 -1.39 3.41
N SER A 305 -23.65 -2.67 3.58
CA SER A 305 -23.30 -3.74 2.65
C SER A 305 -23.99 -3.63 1.29
N ARG A 306 -25.07 -2.85 1.18
CA ARG A 306 -25.82 -2.70 -0.08
C ARG A 306 -24.95 -2.17 -1.21
N LEU A 307 -23.99 -1.29 -0.92
CA LEU A 307 -23.08 -0.74 -1.93
C LEU A 307 -22.15 -1.82 -2.49
N PHE A 308 -21.60 -2.69 -1.64
CA PHE A 308 -20.76 -3.82 -2.06
C PHE A 308 -21.58 -4.88 -2.82
N ARG A 309 -22.78 -5.23 -2.32
CA ARG A 309 -23.66 -6.22 -2.94
C ARG A 309 -24.17 -5.81 -4.32
N ARG A 310 -24.22 -4.50 -4.61
CA ARG A 310 -24.51 -3.99 -5.97
C ARG A 310 -23.39 -4.31 -6.97
N VAL A 311 -22.16 -4.43 -6.50
CA VAL A 311 -21.00 -4.81 -7.33
C VAL A 311 -20.97 -6.32 -7.50
N HIS A 312 -21.01 -7.05 -6.38
CA HIS A 312 -21.07 -8.52 -6.37
C HIS A 312 -21.72 -9.00 -5.08
N ASP A 313 -22.76 -9.84 -5.16
CA ASP A 313 -23.44 -10.40 -3.99
C ASP A 313 -22.87 -11.78 -3.63
N GLY A 314 -21.58 -11.78 -3.29
CA GLY A 314 -20.80 -12.97 -2.94
C GLY A 314 -19.47 -12.61 -2.31
N TRP A 315 -18.51 -13.54 -2.32
CA TRP A 315 -17.17 -13.28 -1.79
C TRP A 315 -16.41 -12.32 -2.71
N MET A 316 -15.68 -11.39 -2.11
CA MET A 316 -14.87 -10.41 -2.84
C MET A 316 -13.60 -10.05 -2.08
N LEU A 317 -12.61 -9.55 -2.81
CA LEU A 317 -11.42 -8.92 -2.28
C LEU A 317 -11.62 -7.41 -2.34
N VAL A 318 -11.61 -6.75 -1.18
CA VAL A 318 -11.73 -5.29 -1.08
C VAL A 318 -10.33 -4.71 -0.98
N LEU A 319 -9.96 -3.84 -1.93
CA LEU A 319 -8.68 -3.17 -2.05
C LEU A 319 -8.81 -1.71 -1.64
N LYS A 320 -8.15 -1.32 -0.55
CA LYS A 320 -8.11 0.06 -0.06
C LYS A 320 -6.77 0.69 -0.40
N ASN A 321 -6.79 1.86 -1.03
CA ASN A 321 -5.56 2.60 -1.37
C ASN A 321 -4.86 3.07 -0.09
N GLU A 322 -3.65 2.56 0.15
CA GLU A 322 -2.90 2.79 1.39
C GLU A 322 -2.05 4.07 1.33
N ASP A 323 -1.48 4.37 0.15
CA ASP A 323 -0.61 5.52 -0.05
C ASP A 323 -1.04 6.32 -1.29
N SER A 324 -2.02 7.19 -1.08
CA SER A 324 -2.51 8.08 -2.13
C SER A 324 -1.45 9.06 -2.64
N SER A 325 -0.36 9.29 -1.90
CA SER A 325 0.68 10.25 -2.27
C SER A 325 1.72 9.68 -3.24
N LEU A 326 1.80 8.35 -3.32
CA LEU A 326 2.83 7.57 -3.99
C LEU A 326 3.07 7.94 -5.45
N SER A 327 1.99 8.10 -6.23
CA SER A 327 2.07 8.35 -7.67
C SER A 327 0.88 9.17 -8.15
N LYS A 328 0.94 9.66 -9.39
CA LYS A 328 -0.20 10.34 -10.03
C LYS A 328 -1.41 9.42 -10.13
N MET A 329 -1.22 8.14 -10.48
CA MET A 329 -2.29 7.15 -10.52
C MET A 329 -2.91 6.97 -9.12
N ALA A 330 -2.09 6.78 -8.08
CA ALA A 330 -2.58 6.57 -6.71
C ALA A 330 -3.44 7.74 -6.21
N ARG A 331 -3.09 8.99 -6.52
CA ARG A 331 -3.86 10.20 -6.14
C ARG A 331 -5.28 10.21 -6.72
N LYS A 332 -5.50 9.55 -7.86
CA LYS A 332 -6.80 9.50 -8.51
C LYS A 332 -7.72 8.40 -7.95
N ILE A 333 -7.21 7.49 -7.13
CA ILE A 333 -7.96 6.37 -6.55
C ILE A 333 -8.47 6.73 -5.16
N ARG A 334 -9.71 7.21 -5.12
CA ARG A 334 -10.38 7.69 -3.89
C ARG A 334 -11.31 6.67 -3.25
N GLU A 335 -11.82 5.74 -4.05
CA GLU A 335 -12.77 4.71 -3.62
C GLU A 335 -12.09 3.35 -3.62
N ASN A 336 -12.65 2.39 -2.87
CA ASN A 336 -12.15 1.03 -2.85
C ASN A 336 -12.23 0.41 -4.26
N ARG A 337 -11.33 -0.52 -4.54
CA ARG A 337 -11.43 -1.41 -5.71
C ARG A 337 -11.87 -2.78 -5.24
N ILE A 338 -12.67 -3.45 -6.03
CA ILE A 338 -13.26 -4.74 -5.68
C ILE A 338 -12.81 -5.75 -6.72
N VAL A 339 -12.20 -6.85 -6.28
CA VAL A 339 -11.96 -8.01 -7.13
C VAL A 339 -12.93 -9.12 -6.73
N TYR A 340 -13.69 -9.65 -7.69
CA TYR A 340 -14.61 -10.77 -7.47
C TYR A 340 -14.44 -11.82 -8.56
N TYR A 341 -14.91 -13.03 -8.28
CA TYR A 341 -14.85 -14.16 -9.21
C TYR A 341 -16.25 -14.45 -9.75
N ASP A 342 -16.40 -14.30 -11.06
CA ASP A 342 -17.60 -14.67 -11.78
C ASP A 342 -17.54 -16.17 -12.12
N LYS A 343 -18.28 -16.97 -11.35
CA LYS A 343 -18.34 -18.43 -11.53
C LYS A 343 -19.00 -18.84 -12.85
N ALA A 344 -19.94 -18.05 -13.39
CA ALA A 344 -20.63 -18.40 -14.63
C ALA A 344 -19.69 -18.33 -15.84
N ASN A 345 -18.78 -17.35 -15.83
CA ASN A 345 -17.81 -17.13 -16.90
C ASN A 345 -16.40 -17.65 -16.57
N ASN A 346 -16.19 -18.18 -15.37
CA ASN A 346 -14.90 -18.65 -14.84
C ASN A 346 -13.79 -17.58 -14.96
N ARG A 347 -14.08 -16.35 -14.52
CA ARG A 347 -13.16 -15.19 -14.67
C ARG A 347 -13.16 -14.30 -13.44
N PHE A 348 -12.01 -13.70 -13.15
CA PHE A 348 -11.91 -12.62 -12.17
C PHE A 348 -12.26 -11.29 -12.81
N HIS A 349 -12.84 -10.38 -12.03
CA HIS A 349 -13.19 -9.03 -12.46
C HIS A 349 -12.67 -8.02 -11.46
N LEU A 350 -12.13 -6.91 -11.96
CA LEU A 350 -11.79 -5.73 -11.18
C LEU A 350 -12.88 -4.67 -11.38
N SER A 351 -13.38 -4.11 -10.29
CA SER A 351 -14.44 -3.10 -10.30
C SER A 351 -14.11 -1.89 -9.44
N ASP A 352 -14.62 -0.73 -9.87
CA ASP A 352 -14.63 0.55 -9.16
C ASP A 352 -16.02 0.93 -8.62
N SER A 353 -16.94 -0.04 -8.52
CA SER A 353 -18.38 0.10 -8.23
C SER A 353 -19.30 0.53 -9.36
N ARG A 354 -18.78 1.14 -10.43
CA ARG A 354 -19.58 1.59 -11.59
C ARG A 354 -19.33 0.75 -12.83
N ARG A 355 -18.10 0.27 -12.98
CA ARG A 355 -17.61 -0.52 -14.10
C ARG A 355 -16.94 -1.77 -13.55
N ALA A 356 -16.99 -2.85 -14.32
CA ALA A 356 -16.27 -4.07 -14.03
C ALA A 356 -15.55 -4.51 -15.31
N THR A 357 -14.26 -4.82 -15.19
CA THR A 357 -13.44 -5.31 -16.30
C THR A 357 -12.86 -6.66 -15.96
N PRO A 358 -12.83 -7.61 -16.92
CA PRO A 358 -12.23 -8.91 -16.69
C PRO A 358 -10.72 -8.75 -16.45
N LEU A 359 -10.21 -9.54 -15.52
CA LEU A 359 -8.78 -9.74 -15.30
C LEU A 359 -8.32 -10.93 -16.14
N GLN A 360 -7.14 -10.81 -16.73
CA GLN A 360 -6.50 -11.86 -17.50
C GLN A 360 -5.11 -12.15 -16.92
N PRO A 361 -4.56 -13.36 -17.07
CA PRO A 361 -3.16 -13.60 -16.74
C PRO A 361 -2.26 -12.60 -17.48
N ALA A 362 -1.37 -11.92 -16.76
CA ALA A 362 -0.44 -10.99 -17.36
C ALA A 362 0.63 -11.74 -18.18
N ALA A 363 1.15 -11.11 -19.24
CA ALA A 363 2.28 -11.66 -19.97
C ALA A 363 3.51 -11.78 -19.05
N ALA A 364 4.35 -12.80 -19.28
CA ALA A 364 5.51 -13.09 -18.44
C ALA A 364 6.48 -11.89 -18.29
N SER A 365 6.60 -11.05 -19.32
CA SER A 365 7.40 -9.82 -19.31
C SER A 365 6.85 -8.69 -18.43
N SER A 366 5.55 -8.72 -18.12
CA SER A 366 4.90 -7.78 -17.19
C SER A 366 4.96 -8.29 -15.75
N ALA A 367 5.07 -9.61 -15.56
CA ALA A 367 5.16 -10.26 -14.25
C ALA A 367 6.55 -10.13 -13.59
N SER A 368 7.63 -9.97 -14.37
CA SER A 368 9.00 -9.81 -13.87
C SER A 368 9.30 -8.47 -13.18
N GLN A 369 8.29 -7.61 -13.02
CA GLN A 369 8.43 -6.29 -12.41
C GLN A 369 8.27 -6.29 -10.87
N SER A 370 8.02 -7.44 -10.26
CA SER A 370 8.04 -7.65 -8.81
C SER A 370 9.41 -8.15 -8.38
N VAL A 371 10.13 -7.35 -7.58
CA VAL A 371 11.39 -7.77 -6.97
C VAL A 371 11.06 -8.33 -5.59
N SER A 372 11.47 -9.57 -5.30
CA SER A 372 11.26 -10.16 -3.98
C SER A 372 12.03 -9.39 -2.90
N GLN A 373 11.61 -9.45 -1.63
CA GLN A 373 12.33 -8.78 -0.53
C GLN A 373 13.81 -9.21 -0.43
N LYS A 374 14.09 -10.48 -0.74
CA LYS A 374 15.44 -11.02 -0.74
C LYS A 374 16.29 -10.42 -1.86
N GLU A 375 15.73 -10.28 -3.06
CA GLU A 375 16.38 -9.62 -4.19
C GLU A 375 16.52 -8.10 -3.96
N LEU A 376 15.55 -7.44 -3.33
CA LEU A 376 15.61 -6.02 -2.95
C LEU A 376 16.79 -5.74 -2.01
N ALA A 377 17.00 -6.59 -1.01
CA ALA A 377 18.11 -6.45 -0.06
C ALA A 377 19.46 -6.80 -0.70
N GLN A 378 19.50 -7.78 -1.63
CA GLN A 378 20.73 -8.13 -2.36
C GLN A 378 21.11 -7.09 -3.42
N ALA A 379 20.14 -6.33 -3.96
CA ALA A 379 20.39 -5.28 -4.94
C ALA A 379 21.05 -4.03 -4.33
N ILE A 380 20.87 -3.80 -3.02
CA ILE A 380 21.41 -2.65 -2.31
C ILE A 380 22.61 -3.11 -1.50
N THR A 381 23.81 -2.84 -2.00
CA THR A 381 25.06 -3.13 -1.28
C THR A 381 25.87 -1.84 -1.19
N GLU A 382 26.24 -1.45 0.03
CA GLU A 382 27.22 -0.40 0.28
C GLU A 382 28.49 -0.70 -0.51
N GLY A 383 29.07 0.31 -1.18
CA GLY A 383 30.13 0.05 -2.16
C GLY A 383 29.67 0.14 -3.61
N THR A 384 28.41 -0.16 -3.90
CA THR A 384 28.01 -0.36 -5.29
C THR A 384 27.87 0.95 -6.05
N GLN A 385 28.43 0.98 -7.26
CA GLN A 385 28.27 2.07 -8.21
C GLN A 385 27.42 1.65 -9.41
N PHE A 386 26.69 2.62 -9.94
CA PHE A 386 25.81 2.49 -11.09
C PHE A 386 26.08 3.64 -12.05
N LYS A 387 25.96 3.38 -13.35
CA LYS A 387 26.08 4.39 -14.40
C LYS A 387 24.79 4.42 -15.20
N GLY A 388 24.36 5.61 -15.60
CA GLY A 388 23.20 5.75 -16.45
C GLY A 388 22.89 7.19 -16.79
N SER A 389 21.62 7.54 -16.84
CA SER A 389 21.16 8.88 -17.20
C SER A 389 20.03 9.40 -16.32
N GLU A 390 19.97 10.72 -16.20
CA GLU A 390 18.72 11.43 -15.89
C GLU A 390 18.08 11.93 -17.19
N SER A 391 16.77 11.75 -17.30
CA SER A 391 15.95 12.13 -18.44
C SER A 391 14.86 13.09 -18.00
N ILE A 392 14.74 14.22 -18.71
CA ILE A 392 13.74 15.25 -18.46
C ILE A 392 13.05 15.54 -19.79
N THR A 393 11.71 15.48 -19.81
CA THR A 393 10.93 15.73 -21.04
C THR A 393 11.32 17.08 -21.66
N GLY A 394 11.74 17.04 -22.93
CA GLY A 394 12.14 18.24 -23.68
C GLY A 394 13.59 18.70 -23.43
N GLN A 395 14.41 17.95 -22.70
CA GLN A 395 15.84 18.20 -22.51
C GLN A 395 16.66 16.98 -22.94
N ALA A 396 17.93 17.20 -23.29
CA ALA A 396 18.84 16.10 -23.56
C ALA A 396 19.16 15.32 -22.28
N ASP A 397 19.28 14.00 -22.41
CA ASP A 397 19.67 13.14 -21.30
C ASP A 397 21.05 13.53 -20.77
N ARG A 398 21.16 13.60 -19.44
CA ARG A 398 22.43 13.86 -18.76
C ARG A 398 22.96 12.57 -18.17
N ALA A 399 24.21 12.23 -18.48
CA ALA A 399 24.87 11.06 -17.92
C ALA A 399 25.16 11.26 -16.43
N VAL A 400 24.83 10.25 -15.62
CA VAL A 400 25.01 10.28 -14.16
C VAL A 400 25.72 9.02 -13.66
N VAL A 401 26.40 9.17 -12.53
CA VAL A 401 26.95 8.06 -11.73
C VAL A 401 26.27 8.09 -10.36
N MET A 402 25.69 6.96 -9.96
CA MET A 402 25.04 6.79 -8.67
C MET A 402 25.89 5.85 -7.81
N SER A 403 26.19 6.24 -6.57
CA SER A 403 26.96 5.44 -5.61
C SER A 403 26.18 5.22 -4.33
N ILE A 404 26.06 3.98 -3.87
CA ILE A 404 25.52 3.65 -2.54
C ILE A 404 26.65 3.80 -1.52
N THR A 405 26.64 4.91 -0.78
CA THR A 405 27.74 5.26 0.15
C THR A 405 27.49 4.83 1.59
N LYS A 406 26.26 4.42 1.91
CA LYS A 406 25.90 3.82 3.20
C LYS A 406 24.68 2.90 3.03
N PHE A 407 24.73 1.70 3.60
CA PHE A 407 23.55 0.86 3.74
C PHE A 407 23.56 0.12 5.08
N GLU A 408 22.52 0.29 5.88
CA GLU A 408 22.35 -0.41 7.15
C GLU A 408 21.31 -1.53 6.99
N PRO A 409 21.71 -2.82 6.94
CA PRO A 409 20.78 -3.92 6.69
C PRO A 409 19.77 -4.14 7.80
N GLU A 410 19.95 -3.64 9.02
CA GLU A 410 18.98 -3.81 10.10
C GLU A 410 17.83 -2.79 10.01
N THR A 411 18.19 -1.50 9.85
CA THR A 411 17.26 -0.38 9.81
C THR A 411 16.68 -0.13 8.43
N GLY A 412 17.34 -0.63 7.37
CA GLY A 412 17.03 -0.33 5.98
C GLY A 412 17.45 1.08 5.56
N ASN A 413 18.24 1.80 6.35
CA ASN A 413 18.72 3.14 5.98
C ASN A 413 19.66 3.04 4.78
N VAL A 414 19.44 3.91 3.79
CA VAL A 414 20.24 3.98 2.56
C VAL A 414 20.68 5.42 2.33
N ARG A 415 21.96 5.62 2.01
CA ARG A 415 22.49 6.88 1.49
C ARG A 415 23.05 6.68 0.09
N VAL A 416 22.67 7.57 -0.81
CA VAL A 416 23.07 7.55 -2.22
C VAL A 416 23.63 8.91 -2.61
N VAL A 417 24.75 8.89 -3.33
CA VAL A 417 25.31 10.08 -3.97
C VAL A 417 25.16 9.93 -5.48
N ILE A 418 24.54 10.92 -6.13
CA ILE A 418 24.43 10.97 -7.60
C ILE A 418 25.26 12.14 -8.11
N GLU A 419 26.09 11.88 -9.11
CA GLU A 419 27.01 12.84 -9.71
C GLU A 419 26.75 12.97 -11.21
N ASP A 420 26.90 14.18 -11.75
CA ASP A 420 27.02 14.37 -13.20
C ASP A 420 28.33 13.74 -13.68
N ALA A 421 28.25 12.82 -14.65
CA ALA A 421 29.39 12.03 -15.10
C ALA A 421 30.47 12.86 -15.83
N GLN A 422 30.11 14.03 -16.37
CA GLN A 422 31.03 14.95 -17.06
C GLN A 422 31.57 16.03 -16.11
N THR A 423 30.75 16.45 -15.15
CA THR A 423 31.06 17.51 -14.19
C THR A 423 30.80 17.07 -12.75
N PRO A 424 31.71 16.31 -12.11
CA PRO A 424 31.51 15.75 -10.75
C PRO A 424 31.43 16.80 -9.62
N PHE A 425 31.52 18.08 -9.96
CA PHE A 425 31.22 19.22 -9.09
C PHE A 425 29.70 19.51 -8.98
N THR A 426 28.91 18.93 -9.89
CA THR A 426 27.45 18.90 -9.86
C THR A 426 27.02 17.53 -9.33
N PHE A 427 26.39 17.52 -8.14
CA PHE A 427 25.99 16.28 -7.46
C PHE A 427 24.81 16.52 -6.51
N ALA A 428 24.18 15.44 -6.08
CA ALA A 428 23.16 15.44 -5.03
C ALA A 428 23.34 14.23 -4.10
N VAL A 429 23.04 14.44 -2.83
CA VAL A 429 23.05 13.38 -1.79
C VAL A 429 21.61 13.14 -1.35
N PHE A 430 21.23 11.87 -1.36
CA PHE A 430 19.91 11.41 -1.00
C PHE A 430 19.98 10.42 0.17
N GLU A 431 19.09 10.55 1.13
CA GLU A 431 19.02 9.70 2.33
C GLU A 431 17.59 9.25 2.58
N GLY A 432 17.41 8.00 2.99
CA GLY A 432 16.08 7.49 3.31
C GLY A 432 16.11 6.02 3.66
N LYS A 433 15.01 5.32 3.37
CA LYS A 433 14.81 3.93 3.82
C LYS A 433 14.30 3.02 2.71
N LEU A 434 14.83 1.80 2.73
CA LEU A 434 14.24 0.63 2.07
C LEU A 434 12.95 0.26 2.81
N GLN A 435 11.82 0.35 2.11
CA GLN A 435 10.51 -0.10 2.56
C GLN A 435 10.50 -1.63 2.53
N ARG A 436 10.38 -2.25 3.71
CA ARG A 436 10.38 -3.72 3.86
C ARG A 436 9.01 -4.29 4.19
N GLU A 437 8.12 -3.47 4.72
CA GLU A 437 6.80 -3.93 5.14
C GLU A 437 5.84 -3.95 3.96
N ALA A 438 4.98 -4.96 3.93
CA ALA A 438 3.82 -4.95 3.05
C ALA A 438 2.85 -3.86 3.54
N PRO A 439 2.15 -3.15 2.64
CA PRO A 439 2.15 -3.31 1.19
C PRO A 439 3.22 -2.43 0.49
N HIS A 440 3.99 -1.65 1.25
CA HIS A 440 4.86 -0.58 0.71
C HIS A 440 6.04 -1.08 -0.11
N HIS A 441 6.62 -2.22 0.23
CA HIS A 441 7.73 -2.81 -0.54
C HIS A 441 7.31 -3.28 -1.95
N LEU A 442 6.03 -3.63 -2.14
CA LEU A 442 5.45 -3.92 -3.46
C LEU A 442 5.29 -2.65 -4.32
N GLY A 443 5.11 -1.50 -3.66
CA GLY A 443 5.00 -0.20 -4.30
C GLY A 443 6.34 0.30 -4.83
N ILE A 444 6.92 1.27 -4.14
CA ILE A 444 8.24 1.80 -4.46
C ILE A 444 9.14 1.47 -3.27
N PRO A 445 10.07 0.51 -3.43
CA PRO A 445 10.81 -0.07 -2.32
C PRO A 445 11.85 0.90 -1.75
N VAL A 446 12.40 1.82 -2.53
CA VAL A 446 13.40 2.77 -2.02
C VAL A 446 12.89 4.20 -2.18
N ARG A 447 12.80 4.92 -1.08
CA ARG A 447 12.38 6.33 -1.05
C ARG A 447 13.42 7.14 -0.30
N LEU A 448 14.04 8.10 -0.99
CA LEU A 448 15.15 8.89 -0.47
C LEU A 448 14.83 10.39 -0.57
N GLU A 449 15.00 11.12 0.51
CA GLU A 449 14.93 12.57 0.54
C GLU A 449 16.24 13.19 0.06
N GLN A 450 16.16 14.30 -0.67
CA GLN A 450 17.34 15.05 -1.08
C GLN A 450 17.85 15.88 0.11
N VAL A 451 19.00 15.48 0.67
CA VAL A 451 19.60 16.16 1.83
C VAL A 451 20.44 17.36 1.39
N THR A 452 21.19 17.22 0.31
CA THR A 452 21.92 18.34 -0.30
C THR A 452 22.02 18.18 -1.82
N SER A 453 22.11 19.31 -2.51
CA SER A 453 22.46 19.36 -3.92
C SER A 453 23.36 20.54 -4.21
N HIS A 454 24.31 20.32 -5.10
CA HIS A 454 25.26 21.32 -5.55
C HIS A 454 25.36 21.30 -7.08
N SER A 455 25.56 22.48 -7.64
CA SER A 455 25.82 22.66 -9.07
C SER A 455 27.08 23.48 -9.22
N HIS A 456 27.84 23.20 -10.28
CA HIS A 456 29.02 23.97 -10.62
C HIS A 456 28.69 25.47 -10.70
N PRO A 457 29.47 26.39 -10.08
CA PRO A 457 29.10 27.81 -10.02
C PRO A 457 29.02 28.53 -11.37
N SER A 458 29.81 28.09 -12.36
CA SER A 458 29.71 28.61 -13.74
C SER A 458 28.52 28.05 -14.52
N GLN A 459 27.89 26.97 -14.03
CA GLN A 459 26.65 26.47 -14.61
C GLN A 459 25.49 27.19 -13.93
N GLN A 460 24.51 27.65 -14.71
CA GLN A 460 23.24 28.05 -14.12
C GLN A 460 22.70 26.85 -13.34
N ARG A 461 22.32 27.08 -12.07
CA ARG A 461 21.68 26.04 -11.25
C ARG A 461 20.56 25.40 -12.07
N PRO A 462 20.55 24.08 -12.25
CA PRO A 462 19.48 23.41 -12.98
C PRO A 462 18.14 23.79 -12.36
N LYS A 463 17.23 24.36 -13.16
CA LYS A 463 15.88 24.70 -12.72
C LYS A 463 15.05 23.44 -12.40
N THR A 464 15.46 22.31 -12.96
CA THR A 464 14.82 20.99 -12.90
C THR A 464 15.90 19.91 -12.87
N GLY A 465 15.55 18.66 -12.53
CA GLY A 465 16.51 17.54 -12.46
C GLY A 465 16.90 17.13 -11.04
N LEU A 466 17.73 16.08 -10.94
CA LEU A 466 18.24 15.54 -9.68
C LEU A 466 19.07 16.54 -8.88
N PHE A 467 19.66 17.50 -9.55
CA PHE A 467 20.54 18.50 -8.94
C PHE A 467 19.82 19.80 -8.57
N SER A 468 18.53 19.93 -8.92
CA SER A 468 17.69 21.05 -8.49
C SER A 468 17.24 20.86 -7.04
N ARG A 469 17.27 21.92 -6.23
CA ARG A 469 16.82 21.84 -4.83
C ARG A 469 15.29 21.80 -4.81
N LYS A 470 14.70 20.65 -4.53
CA LYS A 470 13.24 20.47 -4.47
C LYS A 470 12.83 19.91 -3.11
N SER A 471 12.51 20.83 -2.18
CA SER A 471 11.93 20.48 -0.88
C SER A 471 10.64 19.67 -1.06
N GLY A 472 10.48 18.60 -0.27
CA GLY A 472 9.29 17.74 -0.27
C GLY A 472 9.19 16.76 -1.43
N SER A 473 10.22 16.63 -2.26
CA SER A 473 10.30 15.59 -3.30
C SER A 473 11.21 14.46 -2.85
N ASN A 474 10.78 13.21 -3.08
CA ASN A 474 11.58 12.02 -2.84
C ASN A 474 12.12 11.47 -4.17
N LEU A 475 13.35 10.98 -4.15
CA LEU A 475 13.87 10.09 -5.17
C LEU A 475 13.29 8.70 -4.89
N LEU A 476 12.51 8.23 -5.83
CA LEU A 476 11.81 6.95 -5.82
C LEU A 476 12.64 5.98 -6.66
N LEU A 477 13.11 4.87 -6.12
CA LEU A 477 13.87 3.86 -6.87
C LEU A 477 13.24 2.47 -6.76
N ILE A 478 13.23 1.75 -7.88
CA ILE A 478 12.82 0.36 -8.01
C ILE A 478 14.04 -0.41 -8.56
N PRO A 479 14.54 -1.44 -7.84
CA PRO A 479 15.59 -2.31 -8.37
C PRO A 479 15.14 -3.05 -9.62
N THR A 480 16.07 -3.33 -10.51
CA THR A 480 15.89 -4.16 -11.70
C THR A 480 17.03 -5.17 -11.76
N GLU A 481 16.96 -6.15 -12.66
CA GLU A 481 18.05 -7.12 -12.86
C GLU A 481 19.40 -6.44 -13.17
N LYS A 482 19.36 -5.28 -13.84
CA LYS A 482 20.56 -4.54 -14.26
C LYS A 482 20.97 -3.43 -13.29
N GLY A 483 20.08 -2.92 -12.45
CA GLY A 483 20.37 -1.78 -11.57
C GLY A 483 19.11 -1.18 -10.97
N PHE A 484 18.83 0.10 -11.27
CA PHE A 484 17.69 0.82 -10.71
C PHE A 484 17.00 1.69 -11.77
N VAL A 485 15.67 1.71 -11.71
CA VAL A 485 14.84 2.70 -12.39
C VAL A 485 14.14 3.54 -11.34
N GLY A 486 14.05 4.85 -11.56
CA GLY A 486 13.54 5.76 -10.56
C GLY A 486 13.04 7.09 -11.09
N ARG A 487 12.48 7.89 -10.18
CA ARG A 487 11.99 9.23 -10.47
C ARG A 487 12.18 10.18 -9.30
N PHE A 488 12.64 11.39 -9.61
CA PHE A 488 12.70 12.52 -8.69
C PHE A 488 11.88 13.66 -9.25
N ALA A 489 10.76 13.97 -8.61
CA ALA A 489 9.77 14.93 -9.11
C ALA A 489 9.26 14.61 -10.55
N GLN A 490 9.85 15.21 -11.57
CA GLN A 490 9.49 15.02 -13.00
C GLN A 490 10.65 14.43 -13.83
N THR A 491 11.72 14.02 -13.16
CA THR A 491 12.94 13.53 -13.77
C THR A 491 13.01 12.04 -13.59
N ASP A 492 13.12 11.31 -14.70
CA ASP A 492 13.33 9.87 -14.68
C ASP A 492 14.82 9.57 -14.58
N VAL A 493 15.15 8.48 -13.89
CA VAL A 493 16.50 8.02 -13.64
C VAL A 493 16.57 6.56 -14.02
N ASN A 494 17.54 6.19 -14.85
CA ASN A 494 17.82 4.80 -15.16
C ASN A 494 19.32 4.58 -15.04
N VAL A 495 19.73 3.65 -14.16
CA VAL A 495 21.13 3.37 -13.87
C VAL A 495 21.38 1.86 -13.82
N GLU A 496 22.49 1.42 -14.40
CA GLU A 496 22.92 0.02 -14.44
C GLU A 496 24.18 -0.16 -13.61
N LYS A 497 24.29 -1.32 -12.94
CA LYS A 497 25.42 -1.65 -12.06
C LYS A 497 26.72 -1.68 -12.86
N ILE A 498 27.74 -0.99 -12.37
CA ILE A 498 29.08 -1.03 -12.97
C ILE A 498 29.73 -2.36 -12.56
N SER A 499 30.32 -3.08 -13.52
CA SER A 499 31.06 -4.30 -13.26
C SER A 499 32.42 -3.99 -12.61
N GLY A 500 32.71 -4.67 -11.49
CA GLY A 500 33.90 -4.45 -10.67
C GLY A 500 33.55 -3.90 -9.29
N GLU A 501 33.93 -4.63 -8.24
CA GLU A 501 33.74 -4.16 -6.87
C GLU A 501 34.70 -2.99 -6.61
N THR A 502 34.13 -1.80 -6.44
CA THR A 502 34.88 -0.71 -5.81
C THR A 502 34.36 -0.65 -4.38
N GLU A 503 35.20 -1.01 -3.42
CA GLU A 503 34.83 -0.93 -2.01
C GLU A 503 34.71 0.56 -1.63
N ILE A 504 33.49 1.08 -1.61
CA ILE A 504 33.19 2.41 -1.06
C ILE A 504 33.04 2.27 0.44
N VAL A 505 34.06 2.72 1.16
CA VAL A 505 34.02 2.85 2.63
C VAL A 505 33.21 4.09 3.03
N SER A 506 32.79 4.17 4.29
CA SER A 506 32.01 5.29 4.82
C SER A 506 32.66 6.66 4.60
N ALA A 507 31.86 7.73 4.55
CA ALA A 507 32.36 9.08 4.31
C ALA A 507 33.40 9.53 5.35
N ASP A 508 33.20 9.20 6.63
CA ASP A 508 34.17 9.45 7.69
C ASP A 508 35.50 8.75 7.41
N GLN A 509 35.45 7.47 7.06
CA GLN A 509 36.66 6.70 6.74
C GLN A 509 37.36 7.25 5.50
N ARG A 510 36.62 7.68 4.47
CA ARG A 510 37.20 8.32 3.27
C ARG A 510 37.94 9.60 3.63
N TRP A 511 37.37 10.45 4.48
CA TRP A 511 38.05 11.67 4.95
C TRP A 511 39.27 11.35 5.82
N GLN A 512 39.20 10.34 6.70
CA GLN A 512 40.36 9.90 7.49
C GLN A 512 41.50 9.36 6.62
N ASN A 513 41.17 8.60 5.57
CA ASN A 513 42.16 8.07 4.61
C ASN A 513 42.75 9.17 3.71
N THR A 514 41.98 10.25 3.50
CA THR A 514 42.36 11.36 2.61
C THR A 514 43.20 12.42 3.32
N LEU A 515 42.74 12.80 4.50
CA LEU A 515 43.37 13.79 5.37
C LEU A 515 44.34 13.03 6.29
N VAL A 516 45.51 12.68 5.76
CA VAL A 516 46.62 12.14 6.55
C VAL A 516 47.79 13.12 6.45
N PRO A 517 48.32 13.66 7.56
CA PRO A 517 49.45 14.60 7.50
C PRO A 517 50.64 14.01 6.74
N GLY A 518 51.21 14.81 5.83
CA GLY A 518 52.27 14.41 4.90
C GLY A 518 51.78 13.83 3.57
N TYR A 519 50.47 13.58 3.40
CA TYR A 519 49.94 13.13 2.12
C TYR A 519 49.87 14.29 1.11
N ALA A 520 50.18 13.97 -0.15
CA ALA A 520 50.08 14.87 -1.29
C ALA A 520 49.05 14.39 -2.32
N TRP A 521 48.38 15.34 -2.92
CA TRP A 521 47.34 15.16 -3.92
C TRP A 521 47.66 16.07 -5.09
N ARG A 522 47.86 15.48 -6.27
CA ARG A 522 48.35 16.20 -7.44
C ARG A 522 47.30 16.18 -8.53
N GLY A 523 47.21 17.28 -9.26
CA GLY A 523 46.29 17.36 -10.38
C GLY A 523 46.25 18.75 -10.97
N VAL A 524 45.05 19.22 -11.26
CA VAL A 524 44.85 20.40 -12.08
C VAL A 524 43.81 21.35 -11.53
N THR A 525 44.04 22.64 -11.73
CA THR A 525 43.08 23.73 -11.51
C THR A 525 42.69 24.35 -12.85
N LYS A 526 41.42 24.74 -12.97
CA LYS A 526 40.87 25.42 -14.15
C LYS A 526 39.85 26.48 -13.73
N TRP A 527 40.04 27.70 -14.22
CA TRP A 527 39.13 28.83 -14.01
C TRP A 527 38.62 29.35 -15.36
N GLY A 528 37.31 29.29 -15.60
CA GLY A 528 36.72 29.70 -16.89
C GLY A 528 37.38 29.02 -18.10
N ASP A 529 37.74 29.81 -19.10
CA ASP A 529 38.42 29.36 -20.33
C ASP A 529 39.95 29.42 -20.24
N GLU A 530 40.51 29.65 -19.04
CA GLU A 530 41.96 29.67 -18.86
C GLU A 530 42.59 28.29 -19.10
N ALA A 531 43.88 28.33 -19.49
CA ALA A 531 44.69 27.14 -19.60
C ALA A 531 44.75 26.38 -18.27
N VAL A 532 44.65 25.06 -18.35
CA VAL A 532 44.74 24.15 -17.22
C VAL A 532 46.11 24.29 -16.55
N LYS A 533 46.13 24.48 -15.24
CA LYS A 533 47.36 24.66 -14.45
C LYS A 533 47.55 23.46 -13.52
N ARG A 534 48.77 22.96 -13.38
CA ARG A 534 49.09 21.86 -12.46
C ARG A 534 49.32 22.38 -11.05
N ALA A 535 48.76 21.67 -10.08
CA ALA A 535 48.88 21.99 -8.67
C ALA A 535 49.04 20.74 -7.81
N THR A 536 49.70 20.91 -6.68
CA THR A 536 49.89 19.90 -5.64
C THR A 536 49.32 20.42 -4.33
N LEU A 537 48.30 19.75 -3.81
CA LEU A 537 47.73 19.98 -2.48
C LEU A 537 48.40 19.03 -1.48
N ARG A 538 48.77 19.54 -0.31
CA ARG A 538 49.39 18.78 0.76
C ARG A 538 48.58 18.93 2.04
N VAL A 539 48.48 17.83 2.78
CA VAL A 539 47.87 17.82 4.11
C VAL A 539 48.98 18.13 5.12
N ALA A 540 49.02 19.35 5.63
CA ALA A 540 50.08 19.79 6.54
C ALA A 540 49.80 19.35 7.98
N GLU A 541 48.56 19.48 8.43
CA GLU A 541 48.21 19.25 9.82
C GLU A 541 46.72 18.96 9.99
N ILE A 542 46.41 18.10 10.95
CA ILE A 542 45.05 17.81 11.39
C ILE A 542 45.04 17.72 12.90
N ARG A 543 44.11 18.42 13.54
CA ARG A 543 43.87 18.34 14.98
C ARG A 543 42.40 18.03 15.24
N ASP A 544 42.14 17.54 16.45
CA ASP A 544 40.81 17.39 17.01
C ASP A 544 39.83 16.67 16.06
N GLN A 545 40.29 15.56 15.46
CA GLN A 545 39.51 14.73 14.53
C GLN A 545 38.93 15.51 13.32
N GLY A 546 39.69 16.49 12.80
CA GLY A 546 39.29 17.24 11.61
C GLY A 546 38.54 18.54 11.91
N LYS A 547 38.32 18.91 13.18
CA LYS A 547 37.84 20.26 13.54
C LYS A 547 38.84 21.35 13.14
N TYR A 548 40.10 20.96 12.98
CA TYR A 548 41.12 21.81 12.42
C TYR A 548 41.92 21.04 11.38
N VAL A 549 41.96 21.57 10.15
CA VAL A 549 42.70 21.02 9.02
C VAL A 549 43.50 22.16 8.40
N ARG A 550 44.81 21.95 8.24
CA ARG A 550 45.67 22.83 7.45
C ARG A 550 46.11 22.12 6.18
N LEU A 551 45.86 22.77 5.05
CA LEU A 551 46.29 22.33 3.73
C LEU A 551 47.24 23.35 3.12
N THR A 552 48.09 22.88 2.22
CA THR A 552 49.01 23.72 1.48
C THR A 552 48.88 23.41 0.00
N LEU A 553 48.59 24.42 -0.82
CA LEU A 553 48.43 24.28 -2.26
C LEU A 553 49.62 24.94 -2.96
N GLU A 554 50.35 24.18 -3.77
CA GLU A 554 51.54 24.61 -4.51
C GLU A 554 51.32 24.47 -6.01
N ARG A 555 51.94 25.35 -6.79
CA ARG A 555 51.98 25.23 -8.25
C ARG A 555 53.22 24.46 -8.69
N ASP A 556 53.04 23.47 -9.56
CA ASP A 556 54.15 22.60 -9.96
C ASP A 556 55.25 23.34 -10.77
N ASN A 557 54.83 24.22 -11.67
CA ASN A 557 55.74 24.92 -12.58
C ASN A 557 56.38 26.19 -11.97
N ASP A 558 55.86 26.64 -10.83
CA ASP A 558 56.39 27.76 -10.07
C ASP A 558 56.22 27.46 -8.58
N PRO A 559 57.10 26.62 -8.00
CA PRO A 559 56.96 26.13 -6.64
C PRO A 559 57.02 27.23 -5.60
N VAL A 560 57.46 28.46 -5.96
CA VAL A 560 57.45 29.62 -5.08
C VAL A 560 56.01 30.11 -4.87
N GLN A 561 55.10 29.85 -5.81
CA GLN A 561 53.66 30.06 -5.68
C GLN A 561 53.00 28.98 -4.82
N GLN A 562 52.64 29.36 -3.59
CA GLN A 562 51.99 28.51 -2.61
C GLN A 562 50.95 29.32 -1.82
N VAL A 563 49.89 28.64 -1.40
CA VAL A 563 48.88 29.17 -0.48
C VAL A 563 48.64 28.17 0.65
N VAL A 564 48.45 28.68 1.86
CA VAL A 564 48.04 27.89 3.03
C VAL A 564 46.54 28.09 3.25
N TYR A 565 45.84 26.99 3.50
CA TYR A 565 44.42 26.94 3.79
C TYR A 565 44.22 26.37 5.19
N GLU A 566 43.37 27.00 5.99
CA GLU A 566 42.95 26.50 7.30
C GLU A 566 41.42 26.31 7.30
N GLY A 567 40.94 25.25 7.93
CA GLY A 567 39.52 24.93 7.89
C GLY A 567 39.12 23.80 8.80
N SER A 568 37.93 23.27 8.58
CA SER A 568 37.35 22.20 9.38
C SER A 568 36.50 21.28 8.51
N LEU A 569 36.49 20.00 8.85
CA LEU A 569 35.57 19.03 8.31
C LEU A 569 34.18 19.23 8.93
N VAL A 570 33.17 19.34 8.09
CA VAL A 570 31.75 19.44 8.46
C VAL A 570 31.14 18.05 8.34
N THR A 571 30.86 17.44 9.48
CA THR A 571 30.39 16.05 9.59
C THR A 571 28.87 15.93 9.66
N GLU A 572 28.12 17.04 9.58
CA GLU A 572 26.66 17.05 9.56
C GLU A 572 26.07 16.28 8.35
N ASP A 573 24.84 15.78 8.50
CA ASP A 573 24.15 14.91 7.53
C ASP A 573 24.18 15.46 6.09
N GLY A 574 24.49 14.58 5.13
CA GLY A 574 24.65 14.87 3.71
C GLY A 574 25.85 15.74 3.31
N ARG A 575 26.45 16.52 4.23
CA ARG A 575 27.59 17.42 3.91
C ARG A 575 28.90 16.67 3.80
N ILE A 576 29.09 15.63 4.61
CA ILE A 576 30.33 14.86 4.64
C ILE A 576 30.62 14.14 3.32
N ASP A 577 29.60 13.61 2.64
CA ASP A 577 29.68 13.04 1.29
C ASP A 577 29.74 14.12 0.19
N GLY A 578 29.32 15.34 0.52
CA GLY A 578 29.38 16.51 -0.33
C GLY A 578 30.64 17.35 -0.11
N TYR A 579 30.48 18.67 -0.08
CA TYR A 579 31.56 19.61 0.22
C TYR A 579 31.84 19.66 1.73
N GLY A 580 32.36 18.54 2.26
CA GLY A 580 32.57 18.31 3.68
C GLY A 580 33.69 19.15 4.26
N LEU A 581 34.78 19.41 3.53
CA LEU A 581 35.89 20.21 4.05
C LEU A 581 35.74 21.67 3.62
N VAL A 582 35.55 22.55 4.59
CA VAL A 582 35.43 23.99 4.37
C VAL A 582 36.68 24.67 4.88
N THR A 583 37.42 25.31 3.98
CA THR A 583 38.65 26.03 4.31
C THR A 583 38.57 27.49 3.91
N GLN A 584 39.45 28.28 4.51
CA GLN A 584 39.69 29.65 4.13
C GLN A 584 41.19 29.81 3.93
N GLN A 585 41.57 30.63 2.96
CA GLN A 585 42.97 30.94 2.76
C GLN A 585 43.48 31.71 3.98
N PHE A 586 44.62 31.27 4.50
CA PHE A 586 45.27 31.90 5.62
C PHE A 586 46.67 32.39 5.21
N GLY A 587 46.91 33.69 5.39
CA GLY A 587 48.19 34.35 5.02
C GLY A 587 48.24 34.90 3.59
N THR A 588 49.34 35.59 3.29
CA THR A 588 49.61 36.21 1.98
C THR A 588 49.97 35.13 0.95
N ALA A 589 49.15 34.97 -0.09
CA ALA A 589 49.56 34.22 -1.27
C ALA A 589 50.85 34.81 -1.88
N SER A 590 51.65 33.96 -2.51
CA SER A 590 52.95 34.34 -3.09
C SER A 590 52.90 35.41 -4.21
N ILE A 591 51.74 35.97 -4.58
CA ILE A 591 51.59 36.73 -5.83
C ILE A 591 51.33 38.23 -5.58
N TYR A 592 52.14 39.04 -6.28
CA TYR A 592 51.97 40.48 -6.45
C TYR A 592 52.29 40.84 -7.91
N GLU A 593 51.55 40.33 -8.90
CA GLU A 593 51.60 40.86 -10.26
C GLU A 593 50.37 40.46 -11.10
N HIS A 594 50.05 41.29 -12.08
CA HIS A 594 48.80 41.45 -12.84
C HIS A 594 48.35 40.27 -13.73
N ASP A 595 48.98 39.12 -13.61
CA ASP A 595 48.49 37.88 -14.22
C ASP A 595 47.60 37.18 -13.20
N TYR A 596 46.28 37.39 -13.30
CA TYR A 596 45.29 36.78 -12.43
C TYR A 596 45.39 35.24 -12.49
N PHE A 597 46.14 34.62 -11.57
CA PHE A 597 46.32 33.17 -11.53
C PHE A 597 45.19 32.49 -10.76
N GLY A 598 43.98 32.47 -11.34
CA GLY A 598 42.83 31.83 -10.72
C GLY A 598 42.47 32.39 -9.34
N VAL A 599 41.53 31.74 -8.68
CA VAL A 599 40.91 32.09 -7.41
C VAL A 599 41.59 31.37 -6.23
N PHE A 600 42.09 30.15 -6.42
CA PHE A 600 42.79 29.35 -5.41
C PHE A 600 44.17 29.89 -5.03
N PHE A 601 44.78 30.74 -5.86
CA PHE A 601 46.06 31.39 -5.58
C PHE A 601 45.94 32.91 -5.40
N SER A 602 44.71 33.45 -5.39
CA SER A 602 44.46 34.90 -5.33
C SER A 602 44.56 35.45 -3.91
N ARG A 603 45.39 36.49 -3.73
CA ARG A 603 45.47 37.25 -2.48
C ARG A 603 44.19 38.04 -2.18
N TRP A 604 43.50 38.54 -3.21
CA TRP A 604 42.34 39.42 -3.05
C TRP A 604 41.07 38.68 -2.60
N GLN A 605 41.07 37.35 -2.79
CA GLN A 605 39.96 36.48 -2.41
C GLN A 605 40.36 35.55 -1.26
N SER A 606 41.27 36.01 -0.40
CA SER A 606 41.72 35.28 0.78
C SER A 606 40.59 35.05 1.80
N GLU A 607 39.59 35.93 1.81
CA GLU A 607 38.39 35.78 2.65
C GLU A 607 37.36 34.79 2.09
N ASP A 608 37.47 34.41 0.81
CA ASP A 608 36.53 33.48 0.19
C ASP A 608 36.81 32.05 0.67
N LYS A 609 35.80 31.45 1.31
CA LYS A 609 35.81 30.02 1.66
C LYS A 609 35.99 29.18 0.40
N LYS A 610 36.91 28.23 0.46
CA LYS A 610 37.09 27.16 -0.51
C LYS A 610 36.53 25.89 0.09
N VAL A 611 35.90 25.07 -0.74
CA VAL A 611 35.28 23.85 -0.28
C VAL A 611 35.85 22.67 -1.03
N PHE A 612 36.05 21.56 -0.32
CA PHE A 612 36.59 20.34 -0.87
C PHE A 612 35.63 19.17 -0.60
N ARG A 613 35.56 18.29 -1.58
CA ARG A 613 34.80 17.05 -1.59
C ARG A 613 35.72 15.91 -2.01
N ILE A 614 35.45 14.71 -1.53
CA ILE A 614 36.11 13.49 -2.00
C ILE A 614 35.13 12.73 -2.91
N SER A 615 35.62 12.14 -4.00
CA SER A 615 34.82 11.21 -4.81
C SER A 615 34.31 10.04 -3.95
N PRO A 616 33.17 9.41 -4.32
CA PRO A 616 32.66 8.26 -3.57
C PRO A 616 33.68 7.12 -3.43
N ASP A 617 34.52 6.88 -4.43
CA ASP A 617 35.58 5.85 -4.37
C ASP A 617 36.82 6.26 -3.55
N GLY A 618 36.87 7.48 -3.00
CA GLY A 618 37.99 7.97 -2.21
C GLY A 618 39.25 8.35 -3.02
N LYS A 619 39.24 8.22 -4.35
CA LYS A 619 40.45 8.37 -5.18
C LYS A 619 40.72 9.79 -5.65
N LYS A 620 39.72 10.68 -5.59
CA LYS A 620 39.82 12.06 -6.08
C LYS A 620 39.39 13.07 -5.02
N ILE A 621 40.10 14.19 -4.98
CA ILE A 621 39.66 15.40 -4.26
C ILE A 621 39.21 16.43 -5.30
N TYR A 622 38.00 16.94 -5.08
CA TYR A 622 37.41 18.03 -5.84
C TYR A 622 37.38 19.29 -4.99
N GLY A 623 38.13 20.31 -5.36
CA GLY A 623 38.07 21.64 -4.76
C GLY A 623 37.21 22.57 -5.59
N LEU A 624 36.40 23.40 -4.92
CA LEU A 624 35.60 24.44 -5.55
C LEU A 624 35.77 25.78 -4.83
N SER A 625 35.92 26.84 -5.63
CA SER A 625 35.89 28.21 -5.13
C SER A 625 34.54 28.88 -5.36
N LYS A 626 34.24 29.92 -4.58
CA LYS A 626 33.03 30.75 -4.71
C LYS A 626 32.85 31.36 -6.11
N GLN A 627 33.97 31.66 -6.79
CA GLN A 627 33.99 32.27 -8.13
C GLN A 627 34.04 31.23 -9.26
N GLY A 628 33.90 29.94 -8.94
CA GLY A 628 33.76 28.88 -9.94
C GLY A 628 35.06 28.32 -10.52
N GLU A 629 36.23 28.64 -9.96
CA GLU A 629 37.44 27.84 -10.23
C GLU A 629 37.29 26.46 -9.57
N VAL A 630 37.67 25.42 -10.33
CA VAL A 630 37.66 24.02 -9.92
C VAL A 630 39.05 23.44 -9.84
N LEU A 631 39.22 22.54 -8.89
CA LEU A 631 40.44 21.78 -8.64
C LEU A 631 40.10 20.29 -8.65
N THR A 632 40.82 19.49 -9.43
CA THR A 632 40.69 18.02 -9.45
C THR A 632 42.04 17.41 -9.16
N LEU A 633 42.13 16.62 -8.10
CA LEU A 633 43.37 16.03 -7.62
C LEU A 633 43.22 14.53 -7.41
N GLU A 634 44.30 13.79 -7.64
CA GLU A 634 44.43 12.36 -7.34
C GLU A 634 45.59 12.15 -6.35
N ARG A 635 45.53 11.07 -5.57
CA ARG A 635 46.58 10.77 -4.59
C ARG A 635 47.90 10.58 -5.32
N ASP A 636 48.95 11.28 -4.90
CA ASP A 636 50.30 11.07 -5.42
C ASP A 636 50.99 9.95 -4.62
N PRO A 637 51.17 8.74 -5.19
CA PRO A 637 51.82 7.63 -4.50
C PRO A 637 53.35 7.80 -4.43
N ALA A 638 53.94 8.65 -5.28
CA ALA A 638 55.39 8.88 -5.32
C ALA A 638 55.87 9.77 -4.17
N VAL A 639 54.95 10.35 -3.39
CA VAL A 639 55.27 11.19 -2.25
C VAL A 639 54.99 10.40 -0.98
N GLU A 640 56.06 9.80 -0.43
CA GLU A 640 56.01 9.08 0.84
C GLU A 640 55.85 10.06 2.03
N LYS A 641 55.29 9.55 3.14
CA LYS A 641 55.11 10.33 4.39
C LYS A 641 56.44 10.90 4.92
N THR A 642 57.56 10.27 4.58
CA THR A 642 58.93 10.57 5.04
C THR A 642 59.56 11.81 4.39
N ASP A 643 59.02 12.29 3.27
CA ASP A 643 59.56 13.45 2.55
C ASP A 643 58.99 14.80 3.03
N GLN A 644 58.08 14.80 4.01
CA GLN A 644 57.34 15.99 4.43
C GLN A 644 57.39 16.24 5.93
N LEU A 645 57.53 17.52 6.29
CA LEU A 645 57.57 17.97 7.68
C LEU A 645 56.18 18.41 8.16
N THR A 646 55.77 17.91 9.32
CA THR A 646 54.66 18.44 10.14
C THR A 646 54.98 19.87 10.63
N THR A 647 53.97 20.60 11.13
CA THR A 647 54.17 21.95 11.69
C THR A 647 55.27 21.98 12.75
N ASP A 648 55.30 21.03 13.68
CA ASP A 648 56.29 21.02 14.75
C ASP A 648 57.69 20.66 14.24
N GLU A 649 57.80 19.72 13.31
CA GLU A 649 59.06 19.42 12.64
C GLU A 649 59.58 20.63 11.86
N ARG A 650 58.70 21.39 11.17
CA ARG A 650 59.08 22.64 10.49
C ARG A 650 59.59 23.69 11.46
N LYS A 651 59.01 23.84 12.65
CA LYS A 651 59.54 24.76 13.68
C LYS A 651 60.98 24.40 14.05
N GLN A 652 61.27 23.11 14.20
CA GLN A 652 62.63 22.65 14.49
C GLN A 652 63.58 22.87 13.31
N VAL A 653 63.12 22.60 12.08
CA VAL A 653 63.93 22.81 10.88
C VAL A 653 64.23 24.28 10.66
N TRP A 654 63.28 25.20 10.88
CA TRP A 654 63.54 26.64 10.83
C TRP A 654 64.67 27.07 11.78
N LYS A 655 64.65 26.60 13.04
CA LYS A 655 65.71 26.87 14.02
C LYS A 655 67.07 26.36 13.53
N LYS A 656 67.11 25.17 12.92
CA LYS A 656 68.34 24.59 12.34
C LYS A 656 68.82 25.36 11.10
N CYS A 657 67.90 25.79 10.25
CA CYS A 657 68.20 26.52 9.01
C CYS A 657 68.80 27.90 9.26
N LEU A 658 68.37 28.54 10.36
CA LEU A 658 68.80 29.88 10.77
C LEU A 658 69.90 29.86 11.84
N THR A 659 70.60 28.73 12.03
CA THR A 659 71.78 28.72 12.90
C THR A 659 72.88 29.62 12.32
N VAL A 660 73.50 30.45 13.16
CA VAL A 660 74.58 31.37 12.76
C VAL A 660 75.72 30.60 12.06
N GLY A 661 76.22 31.15 10.96
CA GLY A 661 77.26 30.54 10.13
C GLY A 661 76.73 29.58 9.06
N LYS A 662 75.44 29.23 9.06
CA LYS A 662 74.84 28.45 7.97
C LYS A 662 74.87 29.24 6.66
N ILE A 663 75.18 28.52 5.60
CA ILE A 663 75.34 29.05 4.25
C ILE A 663 74.33 28.36 3.36
N TRP A 664 73.58 29.16 2.63
CA TRP A 664 72.63 28.70 1.62
C TRP A 664 73.05 29.24 0.26
N GLU A 665 73.03 28.41 -0.77
CA GLU A 665 73.38 28.79 -2.13
C GLU A 665 72.24 28.45 -3.08
N GLY A 666 72.08 29.27 -4.10
CA GLY A 666 71.12 29.00 -5.15
C GLY A 666 70.97 30.18 -6.08
N THR A 667 69.75 30.48 -6.47
CA THR A 667 69.48 31.48 -7.51
C THR A 667 68.52 32.56 -7.04
N ILE A 668 68.69 33.74 -7.60
CA ILE A 668 67.70 34.81 -7.60
C ILE A 668 67.24 35.04 -9.03
N LYS A 669 65.93 35.10 -9.24
CA LYS A 669 65.30 35.31 -10.55
C LYS A 669 64.38 36.52 -10.52
N SER A 670 64.66 37.50 -11.37
CA SER A 670 63.74 38.61 -11.64
C SER A 670 62.65 38.15 -12.61
N VAL A 671 61.39 38.38 -12.24
CA VAL A 671 60.23 38.02 -13.08
C VAL A 671 60.12 38.94 -14.27
N LYS A 672 60.19 40.26 -14.05
CA LYS A 672 60.01 41.27 -15.10
C LYS A 672 61.15 41.28 -16.10
N GLN A 673 62.39 41.13 -15.63
CA GLN A 673 63.59 41.18 -16.48
C GLN A 673 63.93 39.80 -17.06
N LYS A 674 63.30 38.72 -16.57
CA LYS A 674 63.57 37.33 -16.95
C LYS A 674 65.06 36.94 -16.82
N GLN A 675 65.76 37.54 -15.86
CA GLN A 675 67.16 37.26 -15.57
C GLN A 675 67.29 36.38 -14.32
N THR A 676 68.30 35.51 -14.31
CA THR A 676 68.63 34.66 -13.16
C THR A 676 70.11 34.83 -12.82
N ALA A 677 70.42 34.98 -11.53
CA ALA A 677 71.79 35.09 -11.03
C ALA A 677 72.01 34.13 -9.85
N GLU A 678 73.24 33.65 -9.70
CA GLU A 678 73.61 32.81 -8.55
C GLU A 678 73.95 33.66 -7.33
N VAL A 679 73.40 33.26 -6.18
CA VAL A 679 73.50 33.99 -4.92
C VAL A 679 73.82 33.06 -3.77
N LYS A 680 74.54 33.61 -2.79
CA LYS A 680 74.83 33.00 -1.48
C LYS A 680 74.15 33.83 -0.39
N MET A 681 73.38 33.16 0.46
CA MET A 681 72.84 33.72 1.70
C MET A 681 73.62 33.16 2.88
N ILE A 682 74.09 34.04 3.76
CA ILE A 682 74.85 33.68 4.97
C ILE A 682 74.05 34.16 6.18
N VAL A 683 73.79 33.25 7.12
CA VAL A 683 73.14 33.60 8.38
C VAL A 683 74.19 34.20 9.32
N ARG A 684 74.07 35.51 9.60
CA ARG A 684 75.04 36.28 10.41
C ARG A 684 74.63 36.40 11.88
N GLY A 685 73.34 36.39 12.16
CA GLY A 685 72.80 36.49 13.52
C GLY A 685 71.42 35.86 13.61
N TYR A 686 71.16 35.13 14.69
CA TYR A 686 69.85 34.56 15.03
C TYR A 686 69.72 34.53 16.54
N GLU A 687 68.83 35.35 17.09
CA GLU A 687 68.52 35.35 18.51
C GLU A 687 67.57 34.21 18.88
N LEU A 688 67.66 33.74 20.14
CA LEU A 688 66.72 32.76 20.70
C LEU A 688 65.27 33.23 20.47
N ASP A 689 64.44 32.31 20.00
CA ASP A 689 63.03 32.50 19.61
C ASP A 689 62.76 33.36 18.36
N GLY A 690 63.78 33.65 17.54
CA GLY A 690 63.57 34.24 16.21
C GLY A 690 63.18 35.72 16.20
N LYS A 691 63.37 36.42 17.34
CA LYS A 691 63.10 37.85 17.49
C LYS A 691 63.94 38.73 16.55
N GLN A 692 65.18 38.30 16.27
CA GLN A 692 66.06 38.97 15.32
C GLN A 692 66.86 37.97 14.50
N VAL A 693 66.83 38.14 13.18
CA VAL A 693 67.56 37.35 12.18
C VAL A 693 68.30 38.32 11.26
N THR A 694 69.60 38.11 11.09
CA THR A 694 70.47 38.89 10.19
C THR A 694 70.98 37.99 9.08
N LEU A 695 70.67 38.37 7.84
CA LEU A 695 71.03 37.64 6.63
C LEU A 695 71.93 38.51 5.74
N GLU A 696 73.05 37.96 5.29
CA GLU A 696 73.93 38.60 4.31
C GLU A 696 73.79 37.89 2.96
N PHE A 697 73.47 38.64 1.91
CA PHE A 697 73.40 38.15 0.53
C PHE A 697 74.64 38.59 -0.24
N VAL A 698 75.22 37.64 -0.99
CA VAL A 698 76.43 37.83 -1.80
C VAL A 698 76.22 37.17 -3.17
N PRO A 699 76.27 37.90 -4.28
CA PRO A 699 76.21 37.31 -5.61
C PRO A 699 77.53 36.61 -5.90
N LYS A 700 77.48 35.42 -6.51
CA LYS A 700 78.70 34.62 -6.74
C LYS A 700 79.69 35.32 -7.68
N VAL A 701 79.19 36.04 -8.68
CA VAL A 701 79.99 36.70 -9.72
C VAL A 701 80.67 37.99 -9.20
N ASN A 702 80.06 38.71 -8.24
CA ASN A 702 80.60 39.95 -7.69
C ASN A 702 80.59 39.95 -6.16
N ARG A 703 81.58 39.29 -5.55
CA ARG A 703 81.67 39.11 -4.09
C ARG A 703 81.80 40.41 -3.27
N LYS A 704 82.05 41.55 -3.92
CA LYS A 704 82.09 42.87 -3.27
C LYS A 704 80.70 43.47 -3.09
N ALA A 705 79.71 43.06 -3.88
CA ALA A 705 78.33 43.51 -3.78
C ALA A 705 77.59 42.74 -2.67
N LYS A 706 77.73 43.18 -1.42
CA LYS A 706 77.07 42.55 -0.28
C LYS A 706 75.89 43.38 0.19
N THR A 707 74.77 42.73 0.47
CA THR A 707 73.61 43.37 1.09
C THR A 707 73.22 42.63 2.36
N VAL A 708 72.78 43.40 3.35
CA VAL A 708 72.39 42.87 4.67
C VAL A 708 70.92 43.14 4.88
N PHE A 709 70.21 42.12 5.31
CA PHE A 709 68.81 42.14 5.68
C PHE A 709 68.67 41.77 7.14
N GLU A 710 67.81 42.48 7.86
CA GLU A 710 67.46 42.18 9.24
C GLU A 710 65.95 42.06 9.39
N GLY A 711 65.50 41.08 10.16
CA GLY A 711 64.11 40.98 10.54
C GLY A 711 63.86 39.84 11.51
N SER A 712 62.74 39.15 11.38
CA SER A 712 62.27 38.19 12.39
C SER A 712 61.60 36.98 11.75
N LEU A 713 61.69 35.84 12.43
CA LEU A 713 60.92 34.64 12.11
C LEU A 713 59.63 34.65 12.95
N ASP A 714 58.48 34.65 12.28
CA ASP A 714 57.20 34.36 12.91
C ASP A 714 57.13 32.86 13.27
N THR A 715 57.22 32.59 14.58
CA THR A 715 57.20 31.24 15.16
C THR A 715 55.80 30.71 15.40
N SER A 716 54.76 31.48 15.08
CA SER A 716 53.39 30.96 15.04
C SER A 716 53.30 29.83 14.01
N ASP A 717 52.29 28.96 14.16
CA ASP A 717 52.05 27.89 13.19
C ASP A 717 51.88 28.43 11.75
N LYS A 718 51.39 29.67 11.63
CA LYS A 718 51.12 30.37 10.37
C LYS A 718 52.40 30.83 9.70
N GLY A 719 53.27 31.52 10.43
CA GLY A 719 54.59 31.90 9.94
C GLY A 719 55.43 30.66 9.59
N THR A 720 55.42 29.66 10.46
CA THR A 720 56.20 28.43 10.27
C THR A 720 55.89 27.70 8.96
N ASN A 721 54.61 27.63 8.58
CA ASN A 721 54.14 26.90 7.39
C ASN A 721 54.04 27.77 6.14
N GLY A 722 54.11 29.09 6.27
CA GLY A 722 54.08 30.06 5.18
C GLY A 722 55.39 30.85 5.07
N PHE A 723 55.27 32.11 4.63
CA PHE A 723 56.36 33.08 4.61
C PHE A 723 56.61 33.65 6.01
N GLY A 724 57.17 32.84 6.91
CA GLY A 724 57.38 33.21 8.31
C GLY A 724 58.59 34.10 8.55
N LEU A 725 59.64 33.99 7.73
CA LEU A 725 60.84 34.80 7.91
C LEU A 725 60.76 36.05 7.05
N ILE A 726 60.64 37.20 7.70
CA ILE A 726 60.50 38.49 7.05
C ILE A 726 61.70 39.34 7.40
N ALA A 727 62.47 39.77 6.40
CA ALA A 727 63.69 40.53 6.59
C ALA A 727 63.70 41.80 5.73
N LYS A 728 64.03 42.95 6.32
CA LYS A 728 64.11 44.24 5.64
C LYS A 728 65.56 44.58 5.37
N LYS A 729 65.83 45.15 4.20
CA LYS A 729 67.17 45.59 3.80
C LYS A 729 67.65 46.70 4.73
N LYS A 730 68.91 46.59 5.16
CA LYS A 730 69.58 47.57 6.03
C LYS A 730 70.77 48.23 5.34
N LEU A 731 71.54 47.45 4.58
CA LEU A 731 72.68 47.96 3.83
C LEU A 731 72.34 48.03 2.34
N LYS A 732 72.29 49.26 1.81
CA LYS A 732 72.04 49.54 0.39
C LYS A 732 73.33 49.42 -0.41
N PHE A 733 73.23 48.87 -1.61
CA PHE A 733 74.34 48.73 -2.55
C PHE A 733 73.86 49.16 -3.94
N SER A 734 74.72 49.80 -4.73
CA SER A 734 74.36 50.25 -6.07
C SER A 734 74.49 49.11 -7.11
N GLY A 735 73.73 48.04 -6.95
CA GLY A 735 73.68 46.88 -7.86
C GLY A 735 72.38 46.79 -8.68
N PRO A 736 72.26 45.77 -9.55
CA PRO A 736 71.03 45.49 -10.28
C PRO A 736 69.98 44.81 -9.39
N GLY A 737 68.69 44.98 -9.74
CA GLY A 737 67.58 44.31 -9.05
C GLY A 737 67.20 44.92 -7.70
N ASN A 738 66.24 44.30 -7.01
CA ASN A 738 65.75 44.79 -5.71
C ASN A 738 66.67 44.35 -4.56
N VAL A 739 67.07 43.08 -4.54
CA VAL A 739 67.94 42.53 -3.49
C VAL A 739 69.31 43.21 -3.47
N PHE A 740 69.90 43.51 -4.62
CA PHE A 740 71.23 44.11 -4.73
C PHE A 740 71.25 45.60 -5.12
N GLY A 741 70.11 46.21 -5.43
CA GLY A 741 70.01 47.64 -5.78
C GLY A 741 69.84 48.59 -4.59
N ASN A 742 69.53 49.86 -4.87
CA ASN A 742 69.39 50.89 -3.84
C ASN A 742 67.96 51.04 -3.28
N TRP A 743 67.05 50.16 -3.71
CA TRP A 743 65.66 50.16 -3.27
C TRP A 743 65.54 49.71 -1.81
N ASP A 744 64.58 50.29 -1.10
CA ASP A 744 64.11 49.71 0.16
C ASP A 744 63.37 48.42 -0.19
N THR A 745 63.92 47.30 0.26
CA THR A 745 63.44 45.97 -0.11
C THR A 745 63.16 45.13 1.13
N GLN A 746 62.01 44.49 1.16
CA GLN A 746 61.65 43.46 2.12
C GLN A 746 61.65 42.10 1.43
N LEU A 747 62.34 41.15 2.06
CA LEU A 747 62.37 39.75 1.67
C LEU A 747 61.51 38.94 2.62
N GLU A 748 60.73 38.04 2.04
CA GLU A 748 59.92 37.06 2.74
C GLU A 748 60.43 35.68 2.36
N PHE A 749 60.67 34.82 3.34
CA PHE A 749 61.17 33.46 3.16
C PHE A 749 60.26 32.42 3.76
N ARG A 750 60.23 31.26 3.11
CA ARG A 750 59.62 30.04 3.58
C ARG A 750 60.52 28.83 3.37
N LEU A 751 60.22 27.76 4.10
CA LEU A 751 60.76 26.42 3.82
C LEU A 751 59.89 25.70 2.79
N ASP A 752 60.54 24.95 1.90
CA ASP A 752 59.84 24.00 1.03
C ASP A 752 59.22 22.84 1.85
N ALA A 753 58.50 21.94 1.17
CA ALA A 753 57.81 20.83 1.81
C ALA A 753 58.72 19.93 2.68
N SER A 754 59.97 19.75 2.24
CA SER A 754 60.98 18.91 2.89
C SER A 754 61.85 19.65 3.91
N GLY A 755 61.77 20.98 3.95
CA GLY A 755 62.67 21.84 4.71
C GLY A 755 64.13 21.84 4.23
N LYS A 756 64.42 21.26 3.06
CA LYS A 756 65.75 21.22 2.46
C LYS A 756 66.04 22.46 1.61
N ARG A 757 65.02 23.25 1.28
CA ARG A 757 65.14 24.50 0.51
C ARG A 757 64.50 25.66 1.26
N ILE A 758 65.14 26.83 1.14
CA ILE A 758 64.56 28.12 1.51
C ILE A 758 64.13 28.81 0.23
N LEU A 759 62.84 29.11 0.12
CA LEU A 759 62.25 29.86 -0.99
C LEU A 759 61.97 31.28 -0.51
N GLY A 760 62.48 32.27 -1.22
CA GLY A 760 62.32 33.68 -0.89
C GLY A 760 61.61 34.48 -1.98
N ARG A 761 61.05 35.62 -1.61
CA ARG A 761 60.55 36.62 -2.56
C ARG A 761 60.72 38.05 -2.04
N THR A 762 60.73 39.01 -2.95
CA THR A 762 60.59 40.43 -2.61
C THR A 762 59.13 40.82 -2.43
N ASN A 763 58.81 41.67 -1.45
CA ASN A 763 57.44 42.12 -1.14
C ASN A 763 57.08 43.51 -1.74
N ASP A 764 58.02 44.21 -2.37
CA ASP A 764 57.87 45.61 -2.77
C ASP A 764 57.49 45.83 -4.25
N HIS A 765 57.03 47.05 -4.57
CA HIS A 765 56.54 47.45 -5.88
C HIS A 765 57.63 47.47 -6.96
N GLY A 766 57.41 46.75 -8.07
CA GLY A 766 58.09 47.01 -9.36
C GLY A 766 58.46 45.77 -10.17
N ASP A 767 59.22 44.86 -9.57
CA ASP A 767 59.73 43.62 -10.19
C ASP A 767 59.87 42.57 -9.08
N VAL A 768 59.05 41.53 -9.10
CA VAL A 768 59.16 40.48 -8.09
C VAL A 768 60.42 39.63 -8.36
N GLU A 769 61.31 39.55 -7.37
CA GLU A 769 62.47 38.65 -7.43
C GLU A 769 62.22 37.44 -6.54
N TYR A 770 62.40 36.24 -7.11
CA TYR A 770 62.28 34.97 -6.39
C TYR A 770 63.64 34.38 -6.08
N LEU A 771 63.79 33.88 -4.86
CA LEU A 771 65.00 33.21 -4.40
C LEU A 771 64.71 31.72 -4.20
N ASP A 772 65.62 30.88 -4.65
CA ASP A 772 65.58 29.43 -4.44
C ASP A 772 66.94 29.00 -3.91
N LEU A 773 67.00 28.66 -2.63
CA LEU A 773 68.25 28.46 -1.90
C LEU A 773 68.29 27.05 -1.29
N ARG A 774 69.44 26.40 -1.39
CA ARG A 774 69.72 25.09 -0.81
C ARG A 774 70.82 25.21 0.23
N LEU A 775 70.71 24.45 1.30
CA LEU A 775 71.74 24.44 2.33
C LEU A 775 73.01 23.85 1.76
N MET A 776 74.14 24.52 1.95
CA MET A 776 75.44 23.94 1.65
C MET A 776 75.81 22.98 2.78
N GLU A 777 75.90 21.70 2.46
CA GLU A 777 76.49 20.73 3.38
C GLU A 777 77.97 21.10 3.54
N THR A 778 78.35 21.47 4.76
CA THR A 778 79.75 21.65 5.13
C THR A 778 80.42 20.28 5.06
N LYS A 779 81.32 20.10 4.09
CA LYS A 779 82.27 18.99 4.07
C LYS A 779 83.21 19.04 5.26
#